data_AF-G8PLE1-F1
#
_entry.id   AF-G8PLE1-F1
#
_cell.length_a   1.000
_cell.length_b   1.000
_cell.length_c   1.000
_cell.angle_alpha   90.00
_cell.angle_beta   90.00
_cell.angle_gamma   90.00
#
_symmetry.space_group_name_H-M   'P 1'
#
loop_
_entity.id
_entity.type
_entity.pdbx_description
1 polymer ?
#
loop_
_entity_poly.entity_id
_entity_poly.type
_entity_poly.pdbx_seq_one_letter_code
_entity_poly.pdbx_strand_id
1 'polypeptide(L)'
;MQVDAFAVEGFPNLAKYAGYTSTSKLRVCIATEEILGPVRNGGIASTYYHLAKGLAAQGHEVHVLYLKGERVENETPHHWIKHFAEIDVTLHYLHHTAKTIIGPSQNWQCRYDAAYSWLKTQKKFDVVHTSEWRGGLIYALMAKKLGLAFQETLFIVKTSSPHLWNRHYQMQPIAKRDLLPASFAEQKCVELGDIVIGGSAHLLCFMRHVGYRLPSATFVQPNILDFSEISVVDQRPPRQAGDKIHTQELTFFGRLEMRKGIELFCTALDLLEREGIAPKAVNFLGKYGEALPNQNNEKVADFIKRKAKNWSFEVNCITDLNQPEALSFLCSRDMIAVMPSLIENSTMAVYETLEHNVPFIATDVGGTSELIDSQDHSSCLIEPTAFQLADRLKHALEDGHQIPRASFSNQENLKTWYGFHAYLGETFGKKSVNDSLANLIDPSLFNAKHQQKSIIGYLEVIVLLRENESAMAFVTSLLADPPDTVSVLITDPALEDVGFEVVEYLQNRGISSKLCRFIGFPAGEAFNHTMDVSEADACILCDGTAVHFASDFCADIRVAIQHQQNTLISSFVELPDNKIIMPIGSDVVSEVVFGNSVGASVVCVPKKLIKQLGGLQPYDLRFGLLQEYVLRASKEHGIDLLVIPECRLTSPFELENIIQNNAHASYLRSMSLIENDNIAYRKLALLPHTGSGSLKFQSKLYRDKKRRDDEPVWLVHADRSRKLGNRWSKVALGLDESASRILCVAIGPGERFLSVNGTEQQMSLLSQAGETTLHFFDIPKDWPEGERYNIKFHLVNKDRTRTQFIRVIKLSTNVFAAVSGGVILDRDAAESMFSRHDALFKIPGIAAKKLQSSLDIEEHRVTEPAANLDVATARFQERRRPFLSVGRVLSKLRLKRKFLRLLRGYSGSPIKASIPPKELLALNPTHVEGWAWDRRDTSKKVSVVLEVNGVVLAEAKADRYAERFGSRNKKLAQHGFMLLVPEEARDESAEVTVKVKEDGSIVRNGKLKYLSEMLVAQ
;
A
#
# COMPACT_ATOMS: atom_id res chain seq x y z
N MET A 1 -22.23 11.34 2.28
CA MET A 1 -21.22 11.55 1.23
C MET A 1 -20.21 12.56 1.75
N GLN A 2 -19.03 12.69 1.13
CA GLN A 2 -18.28 13.95 1.27
C GLN A 2 -19.01 15.05 0.48
N VAL A 3 -19.04 16.27 0.99
CA VAL A 3 -19.56 17.44 0.29
C VAL A 3 -18.36 18.28 -0.13
N ASP A 4 -18.37 18.80 -1.34
CA ASP A 4 -17.25 19.59 -1.86
C ASP A 4 -17.10 20.91 -1.10
N ALA A 5 -15.88 21.14 -0.60
CA ALA A 5 -15.49 22.36 0.11
C ALA A 5 -14.72 23.35 -0.80
N PHE A 6 -14.88 23.21 -2.12
CA PHE A 6 -14.25 24.02 -3.16
C PHE A 6 -15.25 24.34 -4.27
N ALA A 7 -15.05 25.45 -4.97
CA ALA A 7 -15.80 25.78 -6.17
C ALA A 7 -15.20 25.08 -7.40
N VAL A 8 -16.04 24.74 -8.38
CA VAL A 8 -15.58 24.30 -9.70
C VAL A 8 -15.32 25.53 -10.57
N GLU A 9 -14.08 25.69 -11.02
CA GLU A 9 -13.63 26.77 -11.89
C GLU A 9 -13.65 26.36 -13.37
N GLY A 10 -13.81 27.33 -14.27
CA GLY A 10 -13.69 27.10 -15.72
C GLY A 10 -12.23 26.92 -16.17
N PHE A 11 -12.01 26.02 -17.13
CA PHE A 11 -10.73 25.78 -17.80
C PHE A 11 -10.88 25.96 -19.32
N PRO A 12 -9.80 26.29 -20.06
CA PRO A 12 -9.84 26.24 -21.51
C PRO A 12 -10.06 24.81 -22.02
N ASN A 13 -10.69 24.68 -23.19
CA ASN A 13 -10.83 23.41 -23.90
C ASN A 13 -9.99 23.41 -25.20
N LEU A 14 -10.00 22.29 -25.94
CA LEU A 14 -9.23 22.14 -27.18
C LEU A 14 -10.03 22.51 -28.44
N ALA A 15 -11.29 22.94 -28.33
CA ALA A 15 -12.22 23.08 -29.47
C ALA A 15 -11.73 24.03 -30.58
N LYS A 16 -10.80 24.96 -30.28
CA LYS A 16 -10.14 25.82 -31.29
C LYS A 16 -9.30 25.05 -32.33
N TYR A 17 -9.05 23.76 -32.12
CA TYR A 17 -8.38 22.87 -33.09
C TYR A 17 -9.35 21.95 -33.86
N ALA A 18 -10.66 22.04 -33.63
CA ALA A 18 -11.65 21.21 -34.33
C ALA A 18 -11.57 21.42 -35.85
N GLY A 19 -11.46 20.31 -36.60
CA GLY A 19 -11.36 20.35 -38.06
C GLY A 19 -10.01 20.80 -38.62
N TYR A 20 -9.00 21.03 -37.78
CA TYR A 20 -7.61 21.18 -38.25
C TYR A 20 -7.15 19.88 -38.91
N THR A 21 -6.44 19.98 -40.04
CA THR A 21 -5.93 18.82 -40.79
C THR A 21 -4.50 19.07 -41.22
N SER A 22 -3.68 18.01 -41.25
CA SER A 22 -2.29 18.10 -41.70
C SER A 22 -1.84 16.76 -42.26
N THR A 23 -0.90 16.78 -43.20
CA THR A 23 -0.23 15.59 -43.73
C THR A 23 0.99 15.18 -42.90
N SER A 24 1.37 15.99 -41.91
CA SER A 24 2.48 15.69 -40.99
C SER A 24 2.13 14.54 -40.03
N LYS A 25 2.80 13.41 -40.20
CA LYS A 25 2.70 12.27 -39.29
C LYS A 25 3.41 12.59 -37.97
N LEU A 26 2.83 12.09 -36.87
CA LEU A 26 3.43 12.10 -35.53
C LEU A 26 3.84 10.67 -35.19
N ARG A 27 4.89 10.52 -34.38
CA ARG A 27 5.20 9.27 -33.71
C ARG A 27 4.75 9.33 -32.25
N VAL A 28 3.67 8.62 -31.92
CA VAL A 28 2.93 8.73 -30.66
C VAL A 28 3.11 7.47 -29.82
N CYS A 29 3.41 7.63 -28.53
CA CYS A 29 3.31 6.55 -27.54
C CYS A 29 2.16 6.82 -26.57
N ILE A 30 1.34 5.80 -26.29
CA ILE A 30 0.35 5.81 -25.21
C ILE A 30 0.85 4.84 -24.14
N ALA A 31 1.43 5.36 -23.06
CA ALA A 31 1.91 4.58 -21.93
C ALA A 31 0.82 4.50 -20.86
N THR A 32 0.26 3.31 -20.64
CA THR A 32 -0.93 3.12 -19.81
C THR A 32 -0.92 1.81 -19.03
N GLU A 33 -1.50 1.85 -17.82
CA GLU A 33 -1.82 0.64 -17.05
C GLU A 33 -3.06 -0.09 -17.62
N GLU A 34 -3.89 0.57 -18.44
CA GLU A 34 -5.17 0.05 -18.94
C GLU A 34 -5.47 0.48 -20.39
N ILE A 35 -5.83 -0.49 -21.24
CA ILE A 35 -6.34 -0.32 -22.60
C ILE A 35 -7.32 -1.47 -22.92
N LEU A 36 -8.38 -1.21 -23.70
CA LEU A 36 -9.36 -2.26 -24.04
C LEU A 36 -8.70 -3.40 -24.82
N GLY A 37 -9.19 -4.61 -24.56
CA GLY A 37 -8.56 -5.87 -25.00
C GLY A 37 -7.83 -6.52 -23.82
N PRO A 38 -6.56 -6.16 -23.55
CA PRO A 38 -5.81 -6.58 -22.36
C PRO A 38 -6.56 -6.43 -21.02
N VAL A 39 -7.44 -5.44 -20.88
CA VAL A 39 -8.47 -5.41 -19.82
C VAL A 39 -9.87 -5.28 -20.43
N ARG A 40 -10.88 -5.87 -19.77
CA ARG A 40 -12.24 -6.02 -20.31
C ARG A 40 -13.08 -4.74 -20.25
N ASN A 41 -12.77 -3.80 -19.36
CA ASN A 41 -13.44 -2.50 -19.26
C ASN A 41 -12.65 -1.52 -18.37
N GLY A 42 -12.88 -0.22 -18.56
CA GLY A 42 -12.33 0.85 -17.73
C GLY A 42 -12.37 2.19 -18.45
N GLY A 43 -12.60 3.30 -17.73
CA GLY A 43 -12.65 4.63 -18.36
C GLY A 43 -11.33 5.04 -19.03
N ILE A 44 -10.21 4.74 -18.37
CA ILE A 44 -8.86 4.86 -18.92
C ILE A 44 -8.70 3.96 -20.14
N ALA A 45 -9.15 2.70 -20.03
CA ALA A 45 -9.01 1.68 -21.05
C ALA A 45 -9.69 2.08 -22.38
N SER A 46 -10.95 2.53 -22.31
CA SER A 46 -11.73 2.96 -23.48
C SER A 46 -11.13 4.23 -24.10
N THR A 47 -10.83 5.25 -23.27
CA THR A 47 -10.24 6.51 -23.76
C THR A 47 -8.99 6.23 -24.62
N TYR A 48 -8.07 5.42 -24.10
CA TYR A 48 -6.80 5.16 -24.79
C TYR A 48 -6.92 4.19 -25.97
N TYR A 49 -7.91 3.30 -25.98
CA TYR A 49 -8.20 2.49 -27.16
C TYR A 49 -8.71 3.35 -28.33
N HIS A 50 -9.72 4.19 -28.10
CA HIS A 50 -10.25 5.09 -29.13
C HIS A 50 -9.22 6.13 -29.58
N LEU A 51 -8.40 6.66 -28.65
CA LEU A 51 -7.29 7.55 -29.02
C LEU A 51 -6.26 6.84 -29.91
N ALA A 52 -5.80 5.64 -29.52
CA ALA A 52 -4.79 4.91 -30.29
C ALA A 52 -5.28 4.59 -31.71
N LYS A 53 -6.47 4.00 -31.81
CA LYS A 53 -7.10 3.62 -33.08
C LYS A 53 -7.40 4.83 -33.96
N GLY A 54 -7.97 5.89 -33.40
CA GLY A 54 -8.30 7.11 -34.13
C GLY A 54 -7.05 7.80 -34.70
N LEU A 55 -5.96 7.88 -33.92
CA LEU A 55 -4.70 8.46 -34.40
C LEU A 55 -4.01 7.60 -35.47
N ALA A 56 -4.10 6.26 -35.38
CA ALA A 56 -3.60 5.36 -36.42
C ALA A 56 -4.42 5.52 -37.72
N ALA A 57 -5.75 5.66 -37.63
CA ALA A 57 -6.63 5.94 -38.77
C ALA A 57 -6.39 7.32 -39.41
N GLN A 58 -5.92 8.32 -38.65
CA GLN A 58 -5.40 9.59 -39.20
C GLN A 58 -3.97 9.47 -39.77
N GLY A 59 -3.37 8.27 -39.74
CA GLY A 59 -2.08 7.97 -40.34
C GLY A 59 -0.86 8.31 -39.49
N HIS A 60 -1.00 8.60 -38.19
CA HIS A 60 0.13 8.74 -37.28
C HIS A 60 0.75 7.36 -36.95
N GLU A 61 2.04 7.31 -36.57
CA GLU A 61 2.70 6.07 -36.11
C GLU A 61 2.40 5.88 -34.62
N VAL A 62 1.49 4.95 -34.28
CA VAL A 62 0.97 4.79 -32.91
C VAL A 62 1.53 3.55 -32.23
N HIS A 63 2.12 3.75 -31.05
CA HIS A 63 2.56 2.73 -30.12
C HIS A 63 1.74 2.77 -28.83
N VAL A 64 1.48 1.62 -28.23
CA VAL A 64 0.94 1.49 -26.87
C VAL A 64 1.95 0.76 -26.01
N LEU A 65 2.33 1.33 -24.86
CA LEU A 65 3.15 0.68 -23.85
C LEU A 65 2.27 0.29 -22.66
N TYR A 66 2.01 -1.00 -22.50
CA TYR A 66 1.15 -1.53 -21.44
C TYR A 66 1.96 -1.83 -20.17
N LEU A 67 1.82 -0.95 -19.18
CA LEU A 67 2.67 -0.85 -17.99
C LEU A 67 2.48 -1.97 -16.94
N LYS A 68 1.46 -2.82 -17.10
CA LYS A 68 1.24 -4.01 -16.24
C LYS A 68 2.11 -5.22 -16.62
N GLY A 69 2.89 -5.13 -17.70
CA GLY A 69 3.52 -6.29 -18.35
C GLY A 69 2.47 -7.22 -18.96
N GLU A 70 2.83 -8.47 -19.24
CA GLU A 70 2.02 -9.48 -19.95
C GLU A 70 0.72 -9.94 -19.22
N ARG A 71 0.26 -9.21 -18.20
CA ARG A 71 -0.93 -9.53 -17.40
C ARG A 71 -2.21 -9.01 -18.06
N VAL A 72 -2.94 -9.93 -18.70
CA VAL A 72 -4.21 -9.66 -19.40
C VAL A 72 -5.39 -10.37 -18.71
N GLU A 73 -6.62 -9.86 -18.91
CA GLU A 73 -7.84 -10.41 -18.30
C GLU A 73 -8.55 -11.48 -19.16
N ASN A 74 -8.10 -11.69 -20.40
CA ASN A 74 -8.63 -12.61 -21.40
C ASN A 74 -7.64 -12.71 -22.58
N GLU A 75 -7.78 -13.78 -23.37
CA GLU A 75 -6.87 -14.13 -24.47
C GLU A 75 -5.39 -14.24 -24.01
N THR A 76 -4.44 -14.08 -24.93
CA THR A 76 -3.00 -14.11 -24.64
C THR A 76 -2.34 -12.78 -25.01
N PRO A 77 -1.14 -12.45 -24.47
CA PRO A 77 -0.36 -11.30 -24.92
C PRO A 77 -0.13 -11.28 -26.45
N HIS A 78 0.11 -12.45 -27.04
CA HIS A 78 0.30 -12.62 -28.48
C HIS A 78 -0.97 -12.36 -29.30
N HIS A 79 -2.16 -12.72 -28.78
CA HIS A 79 -3.44 -12.34 -29.39
C HIS A 79 -3.55 -10.82 -29.48
N TRP A 80 -3.30 -10.11 -28.37
CA TRP A 80 -3.46 -8.66 -28.34
C TRP A 80 -2.45 -7.91 -29.20
N ILE A 81 -1.19 -8.39 -29.29
CA ILE A 81 -0.21 -7.83 -30.25
C ILE A 81 -0.76 -7.91 -31.69
N LYS A 82 -1.34 -9.05 -32.08
CA LYS A 82 -1.96 -9.22 -33.40
C LYS A 82 -3.20 -8.34 -33.59
N HIS A 83 -4.09 -8.28 -32.62
CA HIS A 83 -5.32 -7.47 -32.69
C HIS A 83 -5.02 -5.96 -32.84
N PHE A 84 -4.04 -5.44 -32.10
CA PHE A 84 -3.65 -4.02 -32.24
C PHE A 84 -2.94 -3.77 -33.58
N ALA A 85 -2.13 -4.71 -34.08
CA ALA A 85 -1.51 -4.60 -35.41
C ALA A 85 -2.54 -4.63 -36.56
N GLU A 86 -3.70 -5.28 -36.38
CA GLU A 86 -4.82 -5.27 -37.33
C GLU A 86 -5.54 -3.91 -37.43
N ILE A 87 -5.24 -2.96 -36.53
CA ILE A 87 -5.72 -1.57 -36.55
C ILE A 87 -4.57 -0.55 -36.61
N ASP A 88 -3.42 -0.93 -37.20
CA ASP A 88 -2.22 -0.11 -37.37
C ASP A 88 -1.61 0.46 -36.07
N VAL A 89 -1.84 -0.18 -34.92
CA VAL A 89 -1.27 0.19 -33.62
C VAL A 89 -0.27 -0.86 -33.15
N THR A 90 0.94 -0.45 -32.74
CA THR A 90 1.94 -1.39 -32.18
C THR A 90 1.82 -1.50 -30.66
N LEU A 91 1.33 -2.64 -30.15
CA LEU A 91 1.26 -2.92 -28.72
C LEU A 91 2.59 -3.50 -28.18
N HIS A 92 3.08 -2.93 -27.08
CA HIS A 92 4.27 -3.36 -26.35
C HIS A 92 3.94 -3.70 -24.90
N TYR A 93 4.51 -4.80 -24.41
CA TYR A 93 4.43 -5.20 -23.01
C TYR A 93 5.67 -4.73 -22.24
N LEU A 94 5.46 -4.19 -21.04
CA LEU A 94 6.56 -3.73 -20.19
C LEU A 94 7.28 -4.91 -19.54
N HIS A 95 8.56 -5.10 -19.86
CA HIS A 95 9.44 -6.04 -19.16
C HIS A 95 10.13 -5.34 -17.99
N HIS A 96 9.99 -5.86 -16.77
CA HIS A 96 10.57 -5.24 -15.57
C HIS A 96 12.03 -5.62 -15.36
N THR A 97 12.79 -4.77 -14.66
CA THR A 97 14.16 -5.06 -14.22
C THR A 97 14.23 -6.30 -13.32
N ALA A 98 15.31 -7.08 -13.47
CA ALA A 98 15.63 -8.22 -12.59
C ALA A 98 16.37 -7.79 -11.30
N LYS A 99 16.66 -6.49 -11.13
CA LYS A 99 17.37 -5.95 -9.97
C LYS A 99 16.45 -5.81 -8.75
N THR A 100 16.99 -5.97 -7.55
CA THR A 100 16.23 -5.84 -6.30
C THR A 100 16.12 -4.38 -5.90
N ILE A 101 14.93 -3.80 -6.09
CA ILE A 101 14.68 -2.38 -5.80
C ILE A 101 14.46 -2.16 -4.30
N ILE A 102 15.22 -1.23 -3.76
CA ILE A 102 15.12 -0.70 -2.40
C ILE A 102 14.53 0.72 -2.48
N GLY A 103 13.28 0.85 -2.07
CA GLY A 103 12.52 2.10 -2.12
C GLY A 103 11.11 1.92 -1.53
N PRO A 104 10.30 2.98 -1.44
CA PRO A 104 8.99 2.92 -0.79
C PRO A 104 7.96 1.99 -1.46
N SER A 105 8.12 1.63 -2.74
CA SER A 105 7.38 0.51 -3.33
C SER A 105 8.13 -0.17 -4.50
N GLN A 106 8.75 -1.31 -4.20
CA GLN A 106 9.33 -2.23 -5.19
C GLN A 106 8.34 -2.60 -6.33
N ASN A 107 7.04 -2.76 -6.03
CA ASN A 107 6.01 -3.17 -7.00
C ASN A 107 5.66 -2.09 -8.04
N TRP A 108 5.92 -0.82 -7.72
CA TRP A 108 5.60 0.32 -8.59
C TRP A 108 6.87 0.90 -9.22
N GLN A 109 7.93 1.07 -8.44
CA GLN A 109 9.18 1.65 -8.92
C GLN A 109 9.85 0.78 -9.99
N CYS A 110 9.64 -0.54 -10.01
CA CYS A 110 10.10 -1.42 -11.09
C CYS A 110 9.41 -1.15 -12.44
N ARG A 111 8.21 -0.56 -12.43
CA ARG A 111 7.48 -0.15 -13.63
C ARG A 111 7.94 1.22 -14.09
N TYR A 112 8.11 2.15 -13.15
CA TYR A 112 8.56 3.51 -13.44
C TYR A 112 9.95 3.51 -14.11
N ASP A 113 10.87 2.70 -13.59
CA ASP A 113 12.22 2.50 -14.13
C ASP A 113 12.20 1.78 -15.48
N ALA A 114 11.46 0.66 -15.58
CA ALA A 114 11.32 -0.05 -16.85
C ALA A 114 10.68 0.84 -17.94
N ALA A 115 9.70 1.69 -17.59
CA ALA A 115 9.04 2.59 -18.54
C ALA A 115 9.97 3.72 -18.98
N TYR A 116 10.75 4.31 -18.06
CA TYR A 116 11.83 5.24 -18.38
C TYR A 116 12.87 4.60 -19.33
N SER A 117 13.39 3.43 -18.95
CA SER A 117 14.41 2.70 -19.71
C SER A 117 13.92 2.26 -21.09
N TRP A 118 12.66 1.82 -21.21
CA TRP A 118 12.04 1.50 -22.49
C TRP A 118 11.91 2.75 -23.37
N LEU A 119 11.39 3.86 -22.84
CA LEU A 119 11.26 5.12 -23.58
C LEU A 119 12.62 5.67 -24.04
N LYS A 120 13.66 5.60 -23.20
CA LYS A 120 15.03 6.06 -23.54
C LYS A 120 15.70 5.19 -24.62
N THR A 121 15.33 3.91 -24.73
CA THR A 121 15.90 2.98 -25.73
C THR A 121 15.12 2.92 -27.05
N GLN A 122 13.92 3.53 -27.13
CA GLN A 122 13.21 3.63 -28.41
C GLN A 122 13.82 4.72 -29.30
N LYS A 123 13.45 4.70 -30.59
CA LYS A 123 13.44 5.94 -31.38
C LYS A 123 12.62 7.01 -30.65
N LYS A 124 12.97 8.29 -30.85
CA LYS A 124 12.19 9.43 -30.35
C LYS A 124 10.69 9.26 -30.62
N PHE A 125 9.87 9.62 -29.64
CA PHE A 125 8.45 9.91 -29.81
C PHE A 125 8.26 11.42 -29.81
N ASP A 126 7.32 11.91 -30.62
CA ASP A 126 6.97 13.33 -30.65
C ASP A 126 5.97 13.64 -29.54
N VAL A 127 5.06 12.70 -29.26
CA VAL A 127 4.06 12.79 -28.18
C VAL A 127 4.06 11.51 -27.36
N VAL A 128 4.06 11.65 -26.03
CA VAL A 128 3.79 10.56 -25.07
C VAL A 128 2.54 10.92 -24.27
N HIS A 129 1.47 10.17 -24.45
CA HIS A 129 0.28 10.20 -23.60
C HIS A 129 0.43 9.26 -22.41
N THR A 130 -0.05 9.68 -21.24
CA THR A 130 -0.21 8.80 -20.08
C THR A 130 -1.36 9.25 -19.18
N SER A 131 -1.96 8.33 -18.43
CA SER A 131 -2.79 8.72 -17.29
C SER A 131 -1.87 9.04 -16.11
N GLU A 132 -2.32 9.94 -15.24
CA GLU A 132 -1.70 10.12 -13.92
C GLU A 132 -1.69 8.81 -13.11
N TRP A 133 -2.71 7.97 -13.29
CA TRP A 133 -3.04 6.85 -12.41
C TRP A 133 -1.88 5.88 -12.20
N ARG A 134 -1.63 5.56 -10.93
CA ARG A 134 -0.46 4.79 -10.43
C ARG A 134 0.91 5.42 -10.70
N GLY A 135 0.99 6.61 -11.31
CA GLY A 135 2.25 7.38 -11.45
C GLY A 135 3.24 6.84 -12.49
N GLY A 136 2.74 6.13 -13.51
CA GLY A 136 3.54 5.24 -14.38
C GLY A 136 4.81 5.84 -15.03
N LEU A 137 4.84 7.14 -15.30
CA LEU A 137 5.96 7.82 -15.99
C LEU A 137 6.75 8.82 -15.11
N ILE A 138 6.63 8.77 -13.77
CA ILE A 138 7.28 9.74 -12.87
C ILE A 138 8.76 9.99 -13.20
N TYR A 139 9.56 8.94 -13.41
CA TYR A 139 10.98 9.07 -13.71
C TYR A 139 11.28 9.63 -15.11
N ALA A 140 10.44 9.34 -16.12
CA ALA A 140 10.58 9.93 -17.45
C ALA A 140 10.29 11.45 -17.42
N LEU A 141 9.31 11.86 -16.63
CA LEU A 141 8.99 13.27 -16.41
C LEU A 141 10.07 13.98 -15.58
N MET A 142 10.63 13.34 -14.55
CA MET A 142 11.78 13.86 -13.80
C MET A 142 13.01 14.03 -14.71
N ALA A 143 13.38 13.01 -15.50
CA ALA A 143 14.48 13.10 -16.46
C ALA A 143 14.25 14.18 -17.52
N LYS A 144 12.99 14.43 -17.93
CA LYS A 144 12.67 15.58 -18.78
C LYS A 144 12.86 16.91 -18.07
N LYS A 145 12.30 17.12 -16.87
CA LYS A 145 12.48 18.40 -16.17
C LYS A 145 13.98 18.67 -15.88
N LEU A 146 14.77 17.65 -15.57
CA LEU A 146 16.23 17.70 -15.37
C LEU A 146 17.07 17.91 -16.66
N GLY A 147 16.47 18.03 -17.84
CA GLY A 147 17.21 18.22 -19.10
C GLY A 147 17.80 16.95 -19.73
N LEU A 148 17.95 15.87 -18.94
CA LEU A 148 18.74 14.66 -19.28
C LEU A 148 18.13 13.78 -20.38
N ALA A 149 16.82 13.84 -20.57
CA ALA A 149 16.13 13.06 -21.61
C ALA A 149 14.91 13.81 -22.16
N PHE A 150 14.36 13.32 -23.28
CA PHE A 150 13.02 13.65 -23.79
C PHE A 150 12.70 15.15 -23.99
N GLN A 151 13.70 16.03 -24.15
CA GLN A 151 13.47 17.47 -24.34
C GLN A 151 12.57 17.76 -25.56
N GLU A 152 12.72 16.97 -26.63
CA GLU A 152 11.94 17.06 -27.86
C GLU A 152 10.69 16.17 -27.90
N THR A 153 10.24 15.62 -26.77
CA THR A 153 9.05 14.78 -26.67
C THR A 153 8.01 15.46 -25.78
N LEU A 154 6.79 15.64 -26.27
CA LEU A 154 5.69 16.27 -25.53
C LEU A 154 4.97 15.25 -24.63
N PHE A 155 4.94 15.46 -23.31
CA PHE A 155 4.18 14.61 -22.39
C PHE A 155 2.80 15.21 -22.10
N ILE A 156 1.75 14.45 -22.47
CA ILE A 156 0.35 14.79 -22.23
C ILE A 156 -0.21 13.86 -21.16
N VAL A 157 -0.64 14.43 -20.03
CA VAL A 157 -1.10 13.69 -18.85
C VAL A 157 -2.61 13.87 -18.70
N LYS A 158 -3.38 12.81 -18.99
CA LYS A 158 -4.84 12.85 -18.88
C LYS A 158 -5.30 12.39 -17.49
N THR A 159 -5.94 13.28 -16.74
CA THR A 159 -6.43 12.99 -15.39
C THR A 159 -7.73 12.18 -15.43
N SER A 160 -7.80 11.13 -14.63
CA SER A 160 -8.78 10.05 -14.79
C SER A 160 -9.42 9.64 -13.45
N SER A 161 -8.63 9.26 -12.45
CA SER A 161 -9.11 8.95 -11.09
C SER A 161 -7.92 8.60 -10.16
N PRO A 162 -7.22 9.59 -9.57
CA PRO A 162 -6.10 9.31 -8.67
C PRO A 162 -6.60 8.66 -7.37
N HIS A 163 -5.73 7.92 -6.69
CA HIS A 163 -6.11 7.18 -5.48
C HIS A 163 -6.65 8.08 -4.38
N LEU A 164 -6.12 9.30 -4.22
CA LEU A 164 -6.59 10.24 -3.19
C LEU A 164 -8.06 10.66 -3.40
N TRP A 165 -8.41 11.09 -4.62
CA TRP A 165 -9.80 11.35 -5.03
C TRP A 165 -10.68 10.12 -4.82
N ASN A 166 -10.23 8.98 -5.37
CA ASN A 166 -10.97 7.73 -5.32
C ASN A 166 -11.25 7.25 -3.89
N ARG A 167 -10.33 7.47 -2.94
CA ARG A 167 -10.48 7.13 -1.53
C ARG A 167 -11.35 8.15 -0.76
N HIS A 168 -11.13 9.45 -0.98
CA HIS A 168 -11.81 10.54 -0.29
C HIS A 168 -13.35 10.42 -0.39
N TYR A 169 -13.88 10.42 -1.61
CA TYR A 169 -15.32 10.38 -1.85
C TYR A 169 -15.98 9.03 -1.53
N GLN A 170 -15.24 7.92 -1.59
CA GLN A 170 -15.71 6.63 -1.08
C GLN A 170 -15.73 6.56 0.45
N MET A 171 -15.18 7.57 1.15
CA MET A 171 -15.01 7.59 2.61
C MET A 171 -14.17 6.38 3.09
N GLN A 172 -13.19 5.97 2.28
CA GLN A 172 -12.34 4.79 2.51
C GLN A 172 -10.89 5.22 2.80
N PRO A 173 -10.21 4.63 3.81
CA PRO A 173 -8.79 4.87 4.01
C PRO A 173 -7.94 4.25 2.89
N ILE A 174 -6.68 4.69 2.78
CA ILE A 174 -5.66 4.03 1.96
C ILE A 174 -5.31 2.69 2.62
N ALA A 175 -6.04 1.63 2.24
CA ALA A 175 -6.01 0.33 2.92
C ALA A 175 -4.76 -0.52 2.62
N LYS A 176 -4.03 -0.22 1.53
CA LYS A 176 -2.77 -0.86 1.17
C LYS A 176 -1.65 0.20 1.22
N ARG A 177 -0.56 -0.09 1.96
CA ARG A 177 0.53 0.87 2.21
C ARG A 177 1.23 1.31 0.92
N ASP A 178 1.48 0.39 0.00
CA ASP A 178 2.09 0.61 -1.32
C ASP A 178 1.33 1.59 -2.23
N LEU A 179 0.10 1.99 -1.88
CA LEU A 179 -0.63 3.05 -2.59
C LEU A 179 -0.23 4.46 -2.14
N LEU A 180 0.48 4.63 -1.02
CA LEU A 180 1.01 5.93 -0.57
C LEU A 180 2.02 6.51 -1.59
N PRO A 181 3.15 5.83 -1.91
CA PRO A 181 4.08 6.31 -2.93
C PRO A 181 3.44 6.36 -4.32
N ALA A 182 2.47 5.50 -4.62
CA ALA A 182 1.72 5.58 -5.88
C ALA A 182 0.89 6.86 -5.97
N SER A 183 0.27 7.32 -4.88
CA SER A 183 -0.50 8.58 -4.85
C SER A 183 0.38 9.83 -4.93
N PHE A 184 1.62 9.76 -4.43
CA PHE A 184 2.62 10.79 -4.68
C PHE A 184 3.08 10.79 -6.15
N ALA A 185 3.33 9.61 -6.73
CA ALA A 185 3.69 9.49 -8.14
C ALA A 185 2.56 9.92 -9.10
N GLU A 186 1.30 9.71 -8.72
CA GLU A 186 0.12 10.29 -9.40
C GLU A 186 0.18 11.83 -9.39
N GLN A 187 0.43 12.45 -8.22
CA GLN A 187 0.61 13.89 -8.12
C GLN A 187 1.77 14.38 -9.00
N LYS A 188 2.95 13.76 -8.88
CA LYS A 188 4.13 14.20 -9.65
C LYS A 188 4.00 13.95 -11.15
N CYS A 189 3.22 12.96 -11.61
CA CYS A 189 2.85 12.87 -13.02
C CYS A 189 2.06 14.10 -13.50
N VAL A 190 1.08 14.58 -12.70
CA VAL A 190 0.32 15.80 -13.06
C VAL A 190 1.19 17.06 -12.98
N GLU A 191 1.96 17.24 -11.91
CA GLU A 191 2.80 18.44 -11.70
C GLU A 191 3.98 18.54 -12.68
N LEU A 192 4.52 17.41 -13.14
CA LEU A 192 5.66 17.36 -14.07
C LEU A 192 5.26 17.16 -15.54
N GLY A 193 3.95 17.07 -15.86
CA GLY A 193 3.47 17.04 -17.24
C GLY A 193 3.89 18.28 -18.05
N ASP A 194 3.80 18.21 -19.38
CA ASP A 194 3.92 19.40 -20.23
C ASP A 194 2.54 19.97 -20.57
N ILE A 195 1.54 19.08 -20.73
CA ILE A 195 0.11 19.39 -20.86
C ILE A 195 -0.66 18.47 -19.92
N VAL A 196 -1.65 19.01 -19.21
CA VAL A 196 -2.63 18.25 -18.43
C VAL A 196 -4.01 18.39 -19.06
N ILE A 197 -4.72 17.28 -19.22
CA ILE A 197 -6.09 17.28 -19.74
C ILE A 197 -7.02 16.59 -18.73
N GLY A 198 -7.96 17.35 -18.16
CA GLY A 198 -9.03 16.82 -17.34
C GLY A 198 -10.20 16.33 -18.19
N GLY A 199 -10.77 15.17 -17.81
CA GLY A 199 -12.07 14.74 -18.31
C GLY A 199 -13.23 15.59 -17.76
N SER A 200 -13.00 16.33 -16.68
CA SER A 200 -13.90 17.32 -16.09
C SER A 200 -13.11 18.41 -15.35
N ALA A 201 -13.73 19.58 -15.19
CA ALA A 201 -13.23 20.67 -14.37
C ALA A 201 -13.23 20.29 -12.88
N HIS A 202 -14.23 19.53 -12.43
CA HIS A 202 -14.32 19.06 -11.03
C HIS A 202 -13.06 18.34 -10.56
N LEU A 203 -12.55 17.36 -11.32
CA LEU A 203 -11.37 16.60 -10.90
C LEU A 203 -10.12 17.48 -10.79
N LEU A 204 -9.96 18.46 -11.69
CA LEU A 204 -8.85 19.41 -11.65
C LEU A 204 -8.97 20.36 -10.45
N CYS A 205 -10.18 20.83 -10.13
CA CYS A 205 -10.44 21.65 -8.94
C CYS A 205 -10.17 20.86 -7.64
N PHE A 206 -10.60 19.60 -7.57
CA PHE A 206 -10.24 18.71 -6.47
C PHE A 206 -8.72 18.53 -6.35
N MET A 207 -8.02 18.24 -7.45
CA MET A 207 -6.57 18.07 -7.47
C MET A 207 -5.87 19.30 -6.90
N ARG A 208 -6.26 20.51 -7.35
CA ARG A 208 -5.74 21.78 -6.83
C ARG A 208 -6.06 21.97 -5.34
N HIS A 209 -7.29 21.67 -4.93
CA HIS A 209 -7.74 21.77 -3.53
C HIS A 209 -6.95 20.86 -2.58
N VAL A 210 -6.56 19.66 -3.02
CA VAL A 210 -5.69 18.74 -2.24
C VAL A 210 -4.18 18.97 -2.44
N GLY A 211 -3.79 20.07 -3.10
CA GLY A 211 -2.41 20.54 -3.17
C GLY A 211 -1.62 20.20 -4.45
N TYR A 212 -2.27 19.71 -5.52
CA TYR A 212 -1.59 19.49 -6.81
C TYR A 212 -1.36 20.83 -7.52
N ARG A 213 -0.12 21.07 -7.97
CA ARG A 213 0.22 22.22 -8.82
C ARG A 213 0.02 21.89 -10.29
N LEU A 214 -1.17 22.20 -10.80
CA LEU A 214 -1.50 22.04 -12.22
C LEU A 214 -0.63 22.96 -13.11
N PRO A 215 -0.08 22.47 -14.23
CA PRO A 215 0.72 23.30 -15.14
C PRO A 215 -0.14 24.33 -15.90
N SER A 216 0.48 25.36 -16.47
CA SER A 216 -0.22 26.42 -17.21
C SER A 216 -0.96 25.90 -18.45
N ALA A 217 -0.46 24.85 -19.10
CA ALA A 217 -1.16 24.10 -20.14
C ALA A 217 -2.12 23.05 -19.54
N THR A 218 -3.10 23.50 -18.75
CA THR A 218 -4.18 22.63 -18.24
C THR A 218 -5.48 22.93 -18.98
N PHE A 219 -6.08 21.89 -19.55
CA PHE A 219 -7.33 21.94 -20.31
C PHE A 219 -8.39 21.02 -19.72
N VAL A 220 -9.67 21.31 -19.97
CA VAL A 220 -10.77 20.35 -19.82
C VAL A 220 -11.24 19.95 -21.22
N GLN A 221 -11.25 18.66 -21.52
CA GLN A 221 -11.76 18.13 -22.77
C GLN A 221 -12.49 16.80 -22.49
N PRO A 222 -13.74 16.63 -22.95
CA PRO A 222 -14.45 15.36 -22.91
C PRO A 222 -13.60 14.16 -23.38
N ASN A 223 -13.84 12.99 -22.77
CA ASN A 223 -13.17 11.75 -23.13
C ASN A 223 -13.34 11.47 -24.63
N ILE A 224 -12.28 11.05 -25.31
CA ILE A 224 -12.40 10.60 -26.71
C ILE A 224 -13.04 9.21 -26.75
N LEU A 225 -14.14 9.09 -27.49
CA LEU A 225 -14.95 7.88 -27.64
C LEU A 225 -15.51 7.86 -29.06
N ASP A 226 -15.31 6.76 -29.78
CA ASP A 226 -15.87 6.59 -31.12
C ASP A 226 -16.99 5.55 -31.09
N PHE A 227 -18.24 6.02 -31.13
CA PHE A 227 -19.43 5.18 -31.12
C PHE A 227 -19.76 4.58 -32.50
N SER A 228 -19.09 5.00 -33.59
CA SER A 228 -19.43 4.56 -34.95
C SER A 228 -19.22 3.05 -35.19
N GLU A 229 -18.37 2.40 -34.39
CA GLU A 229 -18.14 0.95 -34.42
C GLU A 229 -18.78 0.21 -33.23
N ILE A 230 -19.36 0.91 -32.26
CA ILE A 230 -20.06 0.29 -31.12
C ILE A 230 -21.42 -0.20 -31.64
N SER A 231 -21.46 -1.49 -32.01
CA SER A 231 -22.61 -2.12 -32.65
C SER A 231 -23.78 -2.31 -31.68
N VAL A 232 -24.57 -1.25 -31.47
CA VAL A 232 -25.78 -1.24 -30.65
C VAL A 232 -27.01 -1.54 -31.51
N VAL A 233 -27.77 -2.56 -31.12
CA VAL A 233 -29.06 -2.88 -31.77
C VAL A 233 -30.18 -2.13 -31.06
N ASP A 234 -30.62 -1.01 -31.64
CA ASP A 234 -31.82 -0.31 -31.20
C ASP A 234 -33.08 -0.92 -31.82
N GLN A 235 -34.00 -1.38 -30.97
CA GLN A 235 -35.28 -1.98 -31.33
C GLN A 235 -36.46 -1.05 -31.01
N ARG A 236 -36.19 0.14 -30.47
CA ARG A 236 -37.19 1.12 -30.05
C ARG A 236 -37.65 1.99 -31.23
N PRO A 237 -38.79 2.69 -31.10
CA PRO A 237 -39.15 3.75 -32.04
C PRO A 237 -38.08 4.87 -32.10
N PRO A 238 -37.85 5.47 -33.28
CA PRO A 238 -37.00 6.65 -33.43
C PRO A 238 -37.38 7.77 -32.46
N ARG A 239 -36.35 8.43 -31.92
CA ARG A 239 -36.43 9.38 -30.80
C ARG A 239 -35.27 10.38 -30.85
N GLN A 240 -35.44 11.49 -30.17
CA GLN A 240 -34.47 12.59 -30.07
C GLN A 240 -34.46 13.22 -28.67
N ALA A 241 -33.41 13.95 -28.34
CA ALA A 241 -33.32 14.67 -27.08
C ALA A 241 -34.46 15.72 -26.93
N GLY A 242 -35.13 15.69 -25.78
CA GLY A 242 -36.35 16.45 -25.48
C GLY A 242 -37.63 15.62 -25.53
N ASP A 243 -37.67 14.50 -26.26
CA ASP A 243 -38.84 13.61 -26.31
C ASP A 243 -39.15 13.02 -24.93
N LYS A 244 -40.44 12.80 -24.64
CA LYS A 244 -40.92 12.27 -23.35
C LYS A 244 -41.28 10.78 -23.48
N ILE A 245 -40.61 9.94 -22.70
CA ILE A 245 -40.75 8.49 -22.69
C ILE A 245 -41.54 8.06 -21.45
N HIS A 246 -42.67 7.38 -21.67
CA HIS A 246 -43.47 6.77 -20.61
C HIS A 246 -43.13 5.28 -20.51
N THR A 247 -42.58 4.84 -19.37
CA THR A 247 -42.28 3.43 -19.11
C THR A 247 -42.41 3.13 -17.63
N GLN A 248 -42.55 1.85 -17.32
CA GLN A 248 -42.59 1.29 -15.96
C GLN A 248 -41.37 0.40 -15.68
N GLU A 249 -40.32 0.48 -16.51
CA GLU A 249 -39.06 -0.25 -16.31
C GLU A 249 -37.91 0.70 -15.96
N LEU A 250 -37.28 0.45 -14.81
CA LEU A 250 -36.10 1.17 -14.33
C LEU A 250 -34.86 0.30 -14.45
N THR A 251 -33.73 0.85 -14.90
CA THR A 251 -32.48 0.10 -15.05
C THR A 251 -31.32 0.82 -14.38
N PHE A 252 -30.82 0.29 -13.26
CA PHE A 252 -29.55 0.75 -12.68
C PHE A 252 -28.43 0.43 -13.68
N PHE A 253 -27.69 1.45 -14.12
CA PHE A 253 -26.68 1.29 -15.18
C PHE A 253 -25.26 1.57 -14.65
N GLY A 254 -24.43 0.51 -14.65
CA GLY A 254 -23.01 0.57 -14.31
C GLY A 254 -22.57 -0.51 -13.33
N ARG A 255 -21.27 -0.55 -13.02
CA ARG A 255 -20.69 -1.54 -12.08
C ARG A 255 -21.44 -1.49 -10.74
N LEU A 256 -21.96 -2.63 -10.27
CA LEU A 256 -22.77 -2.71 -9.05
C LEU A 256 -21.84 -2.60 -7.82
N GLU A 257 -21.44 -1.39 -7.48
CA GLU A 257 -20.51 -1.06 -6.39
C GLU A 257 -21.03 0.08 -5.50
N MET A 258 -20.54 0.19 -4.26
CA MET A 258 -20.89 1.29 -3.33
C MET A 258 -20.75 2.67 -3.99
N ARG A 259 -19.63 2.93 -4.68
CA ARG A 259 -19.33 4.20 -5.36
C ARG A 259 -20.29 4.55 -6.51
N LYS A 260 -20.95 3.55 -7.11
CA LYS A 260 -22.01 3.75 -8.13
C LYS A 260 -23.42 3.89 -7.50
N GLY A 261 -23.52 3.92 -6.17
CA GLY A 261 -24.77 4.23 -5.46
C GLY A 261 -25.74 3.06 -5.31
N ILE A 262 -25.26 1.82 -5.39
CA ILE A 262 -26.15 0.64 -5.28
C ILE A 262 -26.98 0.60 -3.99
N GLU A 263 -26.42 1.10 -2.86
CA GLU A 263 -27.15 1.25 -1.59
C GLU A 263 -28.21 2.35 -1.64
N LEU A 264 -27.91 3.46 -2.32
CA LEU A 264 -28.80 4.62 -2.49
C LEU A 264 -30.01 4.22 -3.34
N PHE A 265 -29.78 3.57 -4.49
CA PHE A 265 -30.86 3.08 -5.35
C PHE A 265 -31.77 2.07 -4.64
N CYS A 266 -31.19 1.05 -4.00
CA CYS A 266 -31.96 0.09 -3.21
C CYS A 266 -32.72 0.71 -2.02
N THR A 267 -32.40 1.94 -1.61
CA THR A 267 -33.15 2.68 -0.58
C THR A 267 -34.24 3.54 -1.21
N ALA A 268 -34.00 4.14 -2.39
CA ALA A 268 -35.04 4.83 -3.15
C ALA A 268 -36.18 3.89 -3.57
N LEU A 269 -35.85 2.65 -3.94
CA LEU A 269 -36.82 1.59 -4.23
C LEU A 269 -37.71 1.22 -3.03
N ASP A 270 -37.20 1.26 -1.79
CA ASP A 270 -38.05 1.04 -0.61
C ASP A 270 -39.07 2.18 -0.41
N LEU A 271 -38.70 3.40 -0.78
CA LEU A 271 -39.56 4.58 -0.63
C LEU A 271 -40.70 4.53 -1.65
N LEU A 272 -40.40 4.20 -2.91
CA LEU A 272 -41.39 3.95 -3.96
C LEU A 272 -42.39 2.85 -3.56
N GLU A 273 -41.89 1.69 -3.13
CA GLU A 273 -42.73 0.59 -2.63
C GLU A 273 -43.61 1.04 -1.45
N ARG A 274 -43.06 1.82 -0.51
CA ARG A 274 -43.78 2.33 0.67
C ARG A 274 -44.85 3.37 0.32
N GLU A 275 -44.66 4.15 -0.74
CA GLU A 275 -45.68 5.07 -1.27
C GLU A 275 -46.71 4.36 -2.17
N GLY A 276 -46.48 3.09 -2.53
CA GLY A 276 -47.35 2.32 -3.42
C GLY A 276 -47.10 2.56 -4.91
N ILE A 277 -45.97 3.20 -5.25
CA ILE A 277 -45.61 3.65 -6.60
C ILE A 277 -44.58 2.67 -7.16
N ALA A 278 -45.01 1.41 -7.28
CA ALA A 278 -44.16 0.31 -7.72
C ALA A 278 -43.95 0.38 -9.25
N PRO A 279 -42.70 0.39 -9.76
CA PRO A 279 -42.44 0.12 -11.17
C PRO A 279 -42.90 -1.30 -11.54
N LYS A 280 -43.02 -1.61 -12.83
CA LYS A 280 -43.28 -2.97 -13.30
C LYS A 280 -42.05 -3.87 -13.09
N ALA A 281 -40.86 -3.38 -13.43
CA ALA A 281 -39.60 -4.11 -13.31
C ALA A 281 -38.41 -3.20 -12.99
N VAL A 282 -37.43 -3.76 -12.29
CA VAL A 282 -36.14 -3.14 -12.00
C VAL A 282 -35.00 -4.04 -12.45
N ASN A 283 -34.18 -3.55 -13.36
CA ASN A 283 -33.00 -4.25 -13.87
C ASN A 283 -31.73 -3.68 -13.22
N PHE A 284 -30.88 -4.54 -12.66
CA PHE A 284 -29.55 -4.19 -12.17
C PHE A 284 -28.52 -4.58 -13.23
N LEU A 285 -28.10 -3.63 -14.06
CA LEU A 285 -27.27 -3.85 -15.24
C LEU A 285 -25.79 -3.45 -14.99
N GLY A 286 -24.96 -4.47 -14.73
CA GLY A 286 -23.50 -4.33 -14.67
C GLY A 286 -22.81 -5.38 -13.81
N LYS A 287 -21.49 -5.51 -13.97
CA LYS A 287 -20.64 -6.44 -13.19
C LYS A 287 -20.71 -6.13 -11.68
N TYR A 288 -20.83 -7.15 -10.84
CA TYR A 288 -20.73 -7.02 -9.39
C TYR A 288 -19.37 -6.46 -8.95
N GLY A 289 -19.40 -5.47 -8.05
CA GLY A 289 -18.22 -4.92 -7.37
C GLY A 289 -17.87 -5.65 -6.07
N GLU A 290 -17.01 -5.00 -5.29
CA GLU A 290 -16.58 -5.44 -3.96
C GLU A 290 -17.74 -5.49 -2.94
N ALA A 291 -17.52 -6.25 -1.86
CA ALA A 291 -18.49 -6.36 -0.76
C ALA A 291 -18.76 -4.99 -0.08
N LEU A 292 -20.02 -4.73 0.27
CA LEU A 292 -20.50 -3.41 0.72
C LEU A 292 -20.13 -3.17 2.20
N PRO A 293 -19.20 -2.25 2.53
CA PRO A 293 -18.69 -2.10 3.89
C PRO A 293 -19.77 -1.70 4.89
N ASN A 294 -20.67 -0.79 4.48
CA ASN A 294 -21.80 -0.29 5.27
C ASN A 294 -22.81 -1.40 5.60
N GLN A 295 -22.95 -2.39 4.72
CA GLN A 295 -23.83 -3.55 4.90
C GLN A 295 -23.10 -4.72 5.58
N ASN A 296 -22.23 -4.44 6.56
CA ASN A 296 -21.39 -5.43 7.26
C ASN A 296 -20.45 -6.24 6.35
N ASN A 297 -20.08 -5.74 5.17
CA ASN A 297 -19.35 -6.47 4.12
C ASN A 297 -20.18 -7.63 3.50
N GLU A 298 -21.50 -7.45 3.37
CA GLU A 298 -22.37 -8.30 2.55
C GLU A 298 -22.00 -8.19 1.06
N LYS A 299 -22.11 -9.28 0.32
CA LYS A 299 -21.90 -9.26 -1.14
C LYS A 299 -23.05 -8.50 -1.80
N VAL A 300 -22.76 -7.74 -2.85
CA VAL A 300 -23.76 -6.94 -3.58
C VAL A 300 -24.95 -7.78 -4.07
N ALA A 301 -24.69 -8.99 -4.58
CA ALA A 301 -25.73 -9.94 -5.00
C ALA A 301 -26.65 -10.40 -3.84
N ASP A 302 -26.11 -10.56 -2.64
CA ASP A 302 -26.86 -10.99 -1.47
C ASP A 302 -27.63 -9.81 -0.85
N PHE A 303 -27.05 -8.60 -0.88
CA PHE A 303 -27.71 -7.34 -0.55
C PHE A 303 -28.96 -7.10 -1.40
N ILE A 304 -28.84 -7.12 -2.74
CA ILE A 304 -29.99 -6.92 -3.64
C ILE A 304 -31.08 -7.97 -3.37
N LYS A 305 -30.72 -9.26 -3.27
CA LYS A 305 -31.65 -10.35 -2.92
C LYS A 305 -32.27 -10.23 -1.53
N ARG A 306 -31.63 -9.53 -0.58
CA ARG A 306 -32.18 -9.25 0.75
C ARG A 306 -33.21 -8.11 0.69
N LYS A 307 -32.98 -7.10 -0.15
CA LYS A 307 -33.87 -5.95 -0.35
C LYS A 307 -35.11 -6.33 -1.15
N ALA A 308 -34.92 -7.03 -2.27
CA ALA A 308 -35.99 -7.48 -3.18
C ALA A 308 -37.09 -8.35 -2.56
N LYS A 309 -36.89 -8.91 -1.36
CA LYS A 309 -37.93 -9.65 -0.62
C LYS A 309 -39.09 -8.79 -0.14
N ASN A 310 -38.89 -7.48 -0.11
CA ASN A 310 -39.86 -6.51 0.39
C ASN A 310 -40.46 -5.66 -0.75
N TRP A 311 -40.15 -5.98 -2.01
CA TRP A 311 -40.60 -5.23 -3.19
C TRP A 311 -41.65 -6.05 -3.95
N SER A 312 -42.66 -5.38 -4.49
CA SER A 312 -43.81 -5.98 -5.18
C SER A 312 -43.56 -6.26 -6.67
N PHE A 313 -42.43 -5.78 -7.21
CA PHE A 313 -42.12 -5.72 -8.64
C PHE A 313 -41.03 -6.71 -9.08
N GLU A 314 -40.88 -6.90 -10.39
CA GLU A 314 -39.88 -7.81 -10.97
C GLU A 314 -38.45 -7.29 -10.76
N VAL A 315 -37.50 -8.16 -10.39
CA VAL A 315 -36.10 -7.78 -10.10
C VAL A 315 -35.13 -8.66 -10.88
N ASN A 316 -34.45 -8.06 -11.85
CA ASN A 316 -33.46 -8.73 -12.71
C ASN A 316 -32.04 -8.27 -12.35
N CYS A 317 -31.05 -9.17 -12.47
CA CYS A 317 -29.64 -8.86 -12.27
C CYS A 317 -28.83 -9.38 -13.46
N ILE A 318 -28.35 -8.45 -14.29
CA ILE A 318 -27.72 -8.70 -15.59
C ILE A 318 -26.27 -8.23 -15.47
N THR A 319 -25.32 -9.16 -15.40
CA THR A 319 -23.99 -8.89 -14.79
C THR A 319 -22.79 -9.38 -15.59
N ASP A 320 -23.09 -9.89 -16.77
CA ASP A 320 -22.26 -10.68 -17.69
C ASP A 320 -22.10 -10.02 -19.07
N LEU A 321 -23.00 -9.10 -19.44
CA LEU A 321 -22.95 -8.35 -20.70
C LEU A 321 -21.73 -7.43 -20.83
N ASN A 322 -21.21 -7.30 -22.04
CA ASN A 322 -20.24 -6.26 -22.42
C ASN A 322 -20.93 -4.91 -22.73
N GLN A 323 -20.15 -3.91 -23.17
CA GLN A 323 -20.63 -2.54 -23.42
C GLN A 323 -21.67 -2.48 -24.58
N PRO A 324 -21.38 -2.94 -25.82
CA PRO A 324 -22.40 -3.04 -26.89
C PRO A 324 -23.67 -3.81 -26.50
N GLU A 325 -23.53 -4.91 -25.76
CA GLU A 325 -24.66 -5.74 -25.29
C GLU A 325 -25.51 -5.01 -24.24
N ALA A 326 -24.88 -4.35 -23.25
CA ALA A 326 -25.58 -3.57 -22.24
C ALA A 326 -26.34 -2.39 -22.85
N LEU A 327 -25.76 -1.74 -23.87
CA LEU A 327 -26.43 -0.67 -24.61
C LEU A 327 -27.57 -1.22 -25.48
N SER A 328 -27.37 -2.36 -26.15
CA SER A 328 -28.45 -3.04 -26.89
C SER A 328 -29.58 -3.51 -25.98
N PHE A 329 -29.30 -3.84 -24.72
CA PHE A 329 -30.34 -4.11 -23.71
C PHE A 329 -31.13 -2.83 -23.36
N LEU A 330 -30.45 -1.72 -23.06
CA LEU A 330 -31.10 -0.40 -22.84
C LEU A 330 -31.87 0.10 -24.07
N CYS A 331 -31.47 -0.35 -25.26
CA CYS A 331 -32.13 -0.04 -26.54
C CYS A 331 -33.05 -1.17 -27.03
N SER A 332 -33.41 -2.15 -26.18
CA SER A 332 -34.34 -3.24 -26.57
C SER A 332 -35.81 -2.85 -26.45
N ARG A 333 -36.13 -1.88 -25.58
CA ARG A 333 -37.47 -1.34 -25.28
C ARG A 333 -37.32 -0.07 -24.44
N ASP A 334 -38.43 0.62 -24.15
CA ASP A 334 -38.38 1.81 -23.30
C ASP A 334 -38.09 1.48 -21.83
N MET A 335 -36.97 1.99 -21.33
CA MET A 335 -36.52 1.94 -19.93
C MET A 335 -35.97 3.31 -19.53
N ILE A 336 -36.00 3.63 -18.23
CA ILE A 336 -35.25 4.78 -17.69
C ILE A 336 -33.95 4.25 -17.07
N ALA A 337 -32.81 4.74 -17.55
CA ALA A 337 -31.51 4.43 -16.96
C ALA A 337 -31.29 5.23 -15.67
N VAL A 338 -30.76 4.59 -14.63
CA VAL A 338 -30.54 5.20 -13.31
C VAL A 338 -29.06 5.08 -12.96
N MET A 339 -28.40 6.21 -12.76
CA MET A 339 -26.94 6.30 -12.55
C MET A 339 -26.60 7.08 -11.26
N PRO A 340 -26.97 6.57 -10.07
CA PRO A 340 -27.03 7.37 -8.85
C PRO A 340 -25.69 7.38 -8.11
N SER A 341 -24.62 7.69 -8.83
CA SER A 341 -23.24 7.55 -8.37
C SER A 341 -22.94 8.43 -7.15
N LEU A 342 -21.98 8.00 -6.32
CA LEU A 342 -21.53 8.79 -5.17
C LEU A 342 -20.40 9.76 -5.51
N ILE A 343 -19.74 9.57 -6.67
CA ILE A 343 -18.78 10.49 -7.29
C ILE A 343 -18.45 10.00 -8.70
N GLU A 344 -18.27 10.91 -9.65
CA GLU A 344 -17.75 10.62 -10.99
C GLU A 344 -16.81 11.72 -11.50
N ASN A 345 -15.85 11.35 -12.36
CA ASN A 345 -15.00 12.33 -13.06
C ASN A 345 -15.72 12.78 -14.33
N SER A 346 -15.71 11.94 -15.36
CA SER A 346 -16.35 12.15 -16.65
C SER A 346 -16.93 10.79 -17.05
N THR A 347 -18.17 10.53 -16.64
CA THR A 347 -18.70 9.16 -16.50
C THR A 347 -19.19 8.59 -17.82
N MET A 348 -18.52 7.51 -18.27
CA MET A 348 -18.82 6.77 -19.50
C MET A 348 -20.32 6.48 -19.68
N ALA A 349 -20.98 6.04 -18.60
CA ALA A 349 -22.40 5.68 -18.61
C ALA A 349 -23.33 6.83 -19.06
N VAL A 350 -22.98 8.09 -18.79
CA VAL A 350 -23.79 9.26 -19.20
C VAL A 350 -23.55 9.59 -20.68
N TYR A 351 -22.30 9.53 -21.17
CA TYR A 351 -22.01 9.64 -22.62
C TYR A 351 -22.80 8.57 -23.39
N GLU A 352 -22.71 7.33 -22.92
CA GLU A 352 -23.38 6.17 -23.49
C GLU A 352 -24.91 6.34 -23.53
N THR A 353 -25.55 6.85 -22.47
CA THR A 353 -26.99 7.14 -22.52
C THR A 353 -27.37 8.33 -23.40
N LEU A 354 -26.52 9.36 -23.48
CA LEU A 354 -26.77 10.55 -24.29
C LEU A 354 -26.71 10.24 -25.80
N GLU A 355 -25.61 9.63 -26.26
CA GLU A 355 -25.41 9.31 -27.68
C GLU A 355 -26.47 8.31 -28.20
N HIS A 356 -26.93 7.37 -27.35
CA HIS A 356 -27.99 6.41 -27.68
C HIS A 356 -29.41 6.85 -27.28
N ASN A 357 -29.63 8.14 -26.96
CA ASN A 357 -30.95 8.72 -26.63
C ASN A 357 -31.75 7.85 -25.61
N VAL A 358 -31.09 7.40 -24.55
CA VAL A 358 -31.71 6.67 -23.43
C VAL A 358 -32.15 7.69 -22.39
N PRO A 359 -33.44 7.78 -22.01
CA PRO A 359 -33.88 8.68 -20.94
C PRO A 359 -33.26 8.23 -19.61
N PHE A 360 -32.70 9.16 -18.84
CA PHE A 360 -31.98 8.80 -17.63
C PHE A 360 -32.15 9.78 -16.47
N ILE A 361 -31.94 9.26 -15.25
CA ILE A 361 -31.80 10.02 -14.01
C ILE A 361 -30.41 9.73 -13.44
N ALA A 362 -29.64 10.78 -13.19
CA ALA A 362 -28.31 10.71 -12.62
C ALA A 362 -28.18 11.64 -11.40
N THR A 363 -27.16 11.41 -10.59
CA THR A 363 -26.81 12.27 -9.46
C THR A 363 -25.92 13.42 -9.91
N ASP A 364 -26.19 14.63 -9.42
CA ASP A 364 -25.30 15.77 -9.61
C ASP A 364 -24.09 15.65 -8.69
N VAL A 365 -23.07 14.91 -9.14
CA VAL A 365 -21.81 14.70 -8.41
C VAL A 365 -20.63 14.76 -9.35
N GLY A 366 -19.56 15.41 -8.90
CA GLY A 366 -18.34 15.53 -9.68
C GLY A 366 -18.56 16.23 -11.02
N GLY A 367 -17.96 15.72 -12.09
CA GLY A 367 -18.16 16.25 -13.44
C GLY A 367 -19.36 15.67 -14.20
N THR A 368 -20.43 15.25 -13.51
CA THR A 368 -21.60 14.64 -14.18
C THR A 368 -22.44 15.69 -14.92
N SER A 369 -22.69 16.84 -14.32
CA SER A 369 -23.41 17.99 -14.91
C SER A 369 -22.65 18.62 -16.08
N GLU A 370 -21.33 18.52 -16.12
CA GLU A 370 -20.50 19.03 -17.23
C GLU A 370 -20.81 18.36 -18.59
N LEU A 371 -21.47 17.19 -18.59
CA LEU A 371 -21.80 16.39 -19.79
C LEU A 371 -23.19 16.69 -20.38
N ILE A 372 -24.03 17.44 -19.66
CA ILE A 372 -25.47 17.59 -19.92
C ILE A 372 -25.76 19.07 -20.15
N ASP A 373 -26.66 19.40 -21.08
CA ASP A 373 -27.11 20.79 -21.28
C ASP A 373 -27.76 21.34 -20.00
N SER A 374 -27.41 22.57 -19.61
CA SER A 374 -27.86 23.21 -18.37
C SER A 374 -29.38 23.40 -18.30
N GLN A 375 -30.07 23.40 -19.44
CA GLN A 375 -31.54 23.42 -19.50
C GLN A 375 -32.15 22.13 -18.95
N ASP A 376 -31.51 20.98 -19.20
CA ASP A 376 -32.00 19.65 -18.80
C ASP A 376 -31.51 19.21 -17.42
N HIS A 377 -30.57 19.92 -16.79
CA HIS A 377 -30.09 19.61 -15.43
C HIS A 377 -31.26 19.43 -14.45
N SER A 378 -32.23 20.36 -14.45
CA SER A 378 -33.41 20.31 -13.58
C SER A 378 -34.36 19.15 -13.86
N SER A 379 -34.26 18.48 -15.02
CA SER A 379 -35.10 17.34 -15.42
C SER A 379 -34.48 16.00 -15.06
N CYS A 380 -33.15 15.84 -15.16
CA CYS A 380 -32.47 14.56 -15.05
C CYS A 380 -31.42 14.44 -13.93
N LEU A 381 -30.99 15.54 -13.31
CA LEU A 381 -30.03 15.54 -12.21
C LEU A 381 -30.71 15.71 -10.85
N ILE A 382 -30.23 14.98 -9.85
CA ILE A 382 -30.68 15.07 -8.46
C ILE A 382 -29.53 15.08 -7.46
N GLU A 383 -29.75 15.76 -6.34
CA GLU A 383 -28.96 15.66 -5.11
C GLU A 383 -28.84 14.18 -4.68
N PRO A 384 -27.63 13.66 -4.34
CA PRO A 384 -27.38 12.24 -4.16
C PRO A 384 -27.88 11.69 -2.82
N THR A 385 -29.21 11.67 -2.70
CA THR A 385 -29.98 11.14 -1.57
C THR A 385 -31.04 10.19 -2.09
N ALA A 386 -31.36 9.15 -1.30
CA ALA A 386 -32.42 8.21 -1.67
C ALA A 386 -33.81 8.86 -1.77
N PHE A 387 -34.04 9.96 -1.04
CA PHE A 387 -35.29 10.73 -1.09
C PHE A 387 -35.46 11.45 -2.43
N GLN A 388 -34.47 12.26 -2.83
CA GLN A 388 -34.50 13.00 -4.11
C GLN A 388 -34.52 12.05 -5.33
N LEU A 389 -33.83 10.90 -5.22
CA LEU A 389 -33.93 9.88 -6.26
C LEU A 389 -35.32 9.21 -6.30
N ALA A 390 -35.91 8.86 -5.16
CA ALA A 390 -37.26 8.28 -5.13
C ALA A 390 -38.31 9.24 -5.68
N ASP A 391 -38.27 10.51 -5.26
CA ASP A 391 -39.17 11.56 -5.76
C ASP A 391 -39.02 11.77 -7.28
N ARG A 392 -37.80 11.78 -7.81
CA ARG A 392 -37.59 11.90 -9.26
C ARG A 392 -38.03 10.66 -10.03
N LEU A 393 -37.78 9.45 -9.49
CA LEU A 393 -38.25 8.21 -10.10
C LEU A 393 -39.78 8.11 -10.10
N LYS A 394 -40.44 8.60 -9.04
CA LYS A 394 -41.90 8.73 -8.95
C LYS A 394 -42.46 9.58 -10.09
N HIS A 395 -42.03 10.83 -10.20
CA HIS A 395 -42.46 11.72 -11.28
C HIS A 395 -42.15 11.11 -12.67
N ALA A 396 -41.03 10.42 -12.83
CA ALA A 396 -40.67 9.74 -14.07
C ALA A 396 -41.55 8.52 -14.42
N LEU A 397 -42.09 7.81 -13.41
CA LEU A 397 -43.04 6.70 -13.59
C LEU A 397 -44.50 7.20 -13.78
N GLU A 398 -44.88 8.31 -13.14
CA GLU A 398 -46.22 8.90 -13.21
C GLU A 398 -46.40 9.76 -14.47
N ASP A 399 -45.52 10.74 -14.68
CA ASP A 399 -45.60 11.71 -15.78
C ASP A 399 -44.80 11.30 -17.03
N GLY A 400 -43.92 10.31 -16.95
CA GLY A 400 -42.91 10.00 -17.98
C GLY A 400 -41.68 10.91 -17.90
N HIS A 401 -40.56 10.47 -18.49
CA HIS A 401 -39.25 11.13 -18.37
C HIS A 401 -38.73 11.66 -19.71
N GLN A 402 -38.04 12.81 -19.72
CA GLN A 402 -37.47 13.37 -20.95
C GLN A 402 -36.08 12.79 -21.26
N ILE A 403 -35.74 12.68 -22.54
CA ILE A 403 -34.37 12.35 -23.00
C ILE A 403 -33.49 13.63 -22.89
N PRO A 404 -32.44 13.67 -22.05
CA PRO A 404 -31.62 14.87 -21.87
C PRO A 404 -30.72 15.16 -23.08
N ARG A 405 -30.33 16.43 -23.27
CA ARG A 405 -29.34 16.86 -24.27
C ARG A 405 -27.92 16.77 -23.70
N ALA A 406 -26.96 16.44 -24.57
CA ALA A 406 -25.54 16.53 -24.26
C ALA A 406 -25.07 18.00 -24.32
N SER A 407 -24.10 18.38 -23.47
CA SER A 407 -23.51 19.73 -23.47
C SER A 407 -22.59 20.01 -24.68
N PHE A 408 -22.23 18.98 -25.44
CA PHE A 408 -21.41 19.05 -26.66
C PHE A 408 -21.79 17.92 -27.64
N SER A 409 -21.41 18.06 -28.91
CA SER A 409 -21.49 16.96 -29.88
C SER A 409 -20.23 16.10 -29.81
N ASN A 410 -20.37 14.79 -29.63
CA ASN A 410 -19.21 13.91 -29.65
C ASN A 410 -18.52 13.83 -31.02
N GLN A 411 -19.22 14.09 -32.14
CA GLN A 411 -18.58 14.20 -33.46
C GLN A 411 -17.62 15.40 -33.53
N GLU A 412 -17.96 16.52 -32.90
CA GLU A 412 -17.05 17.67 -32.77
C GLU A 412 -15.94 17.43 -31.75
N ASN A 413 -16.20 16.63 -30.70
CA ASN A 413 -15.16 16.16 -29.77
C ASN A 413 -14.10 15.29 -30.48
N LEU A 414 -14.51 14.36 -31.34
CA LEU A 414 -13.60 13.57 -32.19
C LEU A 414 -12.77 14.46 -33.11
N LYS A 415 -13.41 15.39 -33.84
CA LYS A 415 -12.73 16.39 -34.68
C LYS A 415 -11.77 17.28 -33.89
N THR A 416 -12.09 17.60 -32.63
CA THR A 416 -11.25 18.36 -31.70
C THR A 416 -9.98 17.58 -31.34
N TRP A 417 -10.12 16.32 -30.89
CA TRP A 417 -9.00 15.47 -30.51
C TRP A 417 -8.07 15.17 -31.71
N TYR A 418 -8.61 14.85 -32.88
CA TYR A 418 -7.80 14.57 -34.06
C TYR A 418 -7.14 15.84 -34.62
N GLY A 419 -7.88 16.95 -34.70
CA GLY A 419 -7.33 18.23 -35.17
C GLY A 419 -6.24 18.80 -34.28
N PHE A 420 -6.34 18.61 -32.95
CA PHE A 420 -5.25 18.94 -32.02
C PHE A 420 -3.96 18.16 -32.34
N HIS A 421 -4.04 16.87 -32.67
CA HIS A 421 -2.87 16.08 -33.06
C HIS A 421 -2.34 16.44 -34.45
N ALA A 422 -3.21 16.77 -35.41
CA ALA A 422 -2.81 17.30 -36.70
C ALA A 422 -2.04 18.64 -36.56
N TYR A 423 -2.49 19.52 -35.67
CA TYR A 423 -1.79 20.77 -35.32
C TYR A 423 -0.41 20.52 -34.69
N LEU A 424 -0.31 19.55 -33.75
CA LEU A 424 0.98 19.17 -33.16
C LEU A 424 1.94 18.61 -34.22
N GLY A 425 1.46 17.76 -35.12
CA GLY A 425 2.26 17.22 -36.24
C GLY A 425 2.80 18.31 -37.15
N GLU A 426 1.98 19.30 -37.51
CA GLU A 426 2.45 20.42 -38.32
C GLU A 426 3.45 21.31 -37.58
N THR A 427 3.23 21.54 -36.29
CA THR A 427 4.06 22.46 -35.50
C THR A 427 5.45 21.86 -35.21
N PHE A 428 5.53 20.57 -34.85
CA PHE A 428 6.82 19.90 -34.62
C PHE A 428 7.64 19.70 -35.91
N GLY A 429 6.99 19.62 -37.07
CA GLY A 429 7.67 19.68 -38.37
C GLY A 429 8.28 21.05 -38.71
N LYS A 430 8.06 22.08 -37.87
CA LYS A 430 8.43 23.48 -38.15
C LYS A 430 9.14 24.22 -36.99
N LYS A 431 9.01 23.75 -35.74
CA LYS A 431 9.51 24.42 -34.52
C LYS A 431 9.92 23.40 -33.43
N SER A 432 10.64 23.86 -32.39
CA SER A 432 10.90 23.01 -31.21
C SER A 432 9.63 22.74 -30.39
N VAL A 433 9.66 21.74 -29.52
CA VAL A 433 8.54 21.44 -28.60
C VAL A 433 8.27 22.61 -27.63
N ASN A 434 9.30 23.33 -27.19
CA ASN A 434 9.16 24.47 -26.29
C ASN A 434 8.50 25.66 -27.00
N ASP A 435 8.92 25.97 -28.24
CA ASP A 435 8.24 26.98 -29.07
C ASP A 435 6.80 26.60 -29.35
N SER A 436 6.52 25.30 -29.52
CA SER A 436 5.18 24.77 -29.78
C SER A 436 4.26 24.95 -28.57
N LEU A 437 4.74 24.57 -27.38
CA LEU A 437 4.07 24.80 -26.09
C LEU A 437 3.74 26.29 -25.88
N ALA A 438 4.68 27.19 -26.18
CA ALA A 438 4.47 28.64 -26.07
C ALA A 438 3.39 29.20 -27.03
N ASN A 439 3.01 28.48 -28.11
CA ASN A 439 1.88 28.85 -28.97
C ASN A 439 0.55 28.19 -28.53
N LEU A 440 0.59 27.11 -27.74
CA LEU A 440 -0.62 26.41 -27.25
C LEU A 440 -1.32 27.21 -26.14
N ILE A 441 -0.51 27.81 -25.26
CA ILE A 441 -0.86 28.64 -24.11
C ILE A 441 -0.98 30.11 -24.54
N ASP A 442 -1.64 30.96 -23.74
CA ASP A 442 -1.58 32.42 -23.89
C ASP A 442 -0.13 32.93 -23.71
N PRO A 443 0.48 33.61 -24.71
CA PRO A 443 1.84 34.13 -24.61
C PRO A 443 2.05 35.14 -23.46
N SER A 444 1.01 35.81 -22.99
CA SER A 444 1.09 36.73 -21.84
C SER A 444 1.32 36.01 -20.51
N LEU A 445 0.87 34.76 -20.38
CA LEU A 445 1.21 33.86 -19.27
C LEU A 445 2.64 33.31 -19.39
N PHE A 446 3.22 33.35 -20.60
CA PHE A 446 4.61 32.96 -20.86
C PHE A 446 5.64 34.07 -20.57
N ASN A 447 5.26 35.10 -19.78
CA ASN A 447 6.15 36.16 -19.29
C ASN A 447 7.15 35.70 -18.20
N ALA A 448 7.63 34.47 -18.31
CA ALA A 448 8.81 33.95 -17.63
C ALA A 448 9.89 33.61 -18.66
N LYS A 449 10.38 34.62 -19.39
CA LYS A 449 11.72 34.55 -20.00
C LYS A 449 12.76 34.49 -18.88
N HIS A 450 12.94 33.30 -18.33
CA HIS A 450 14.20 32.95 -17.70
C HIS A 450 15.29 33.14 -18.76
N GLN A 451 16.02 34.24 -18.65
CA GLN A 451 17.34 34.34 -19.26
C GLN A 451 18.21 33.29 -18.58
N GLN A 452 18.19 32.07 -19.12
CA GLN A 452 19.23 31.08 -18.85
C GLN A 452 20.53 31.70 -19.35
N LYS A 453 21.23 32.39 -18.44
CA LYS A 453 22.68 32.57 -18.58
C LYS A 453 23.26 31.18 -18.83
N SER A 454 24.20 31.08 -19.75
CA SER A 454 25.08 29.92 -19.82
C SER A 454 25.87 29.90 -18.51
N ILE A 455 25.38 29.12 -17.56
CA ILE A 455 26.08 28.83 -16.32
C ILE A 455 27.08 27.72 -16.66
N ILE A 456 28.36 28.06 -16.55
CA ILE A 456 29.46 27.10 -16.56
C ILE A 456 29.38 26.38 -15.21
N GLY A 457 28.56 25.31 -15.14
CA GLY A 457 28.09 24.72 -13.89
C GLY A 457 29.20 24.32 -12.94
N TYR A 458 29.54 25.24 -12.02
CA TYR A 458 30.62 25.04 -11.08
C TYR A 458 30.09 24.27 -9.87
N LEU A 459 30.66 23.10 -9.61
CA LEU A 459 30.21 22.18 -8.57
C LEU A 459 31.23 22.12 -7.43
N GLU A 460 30.76 22.41 -6.21
CA GLU A 460 31.51 22.11 -4.98
C GLU A 460 30.93 20.87 -4.29
N VAL A 461 31.72 19.81 -4.17
CA VAL A 461 31.37 18.65 -3.33
C VAL A 461 31.72 19.01 -1.89
N ILE A 462 30.73 19.02 -1.01
CA ILE A 462 30.90 19.23 0.42
C ILE A 462 30.70 17.87 1.11
N VAL A 463 31.79 17.25 1.53
CA VAL A 463 31.78 15.92 2.16
C VAL A 463 32.15 16.01 3.64
N LEU A 464 31.27 15.50 4.50
CA LEU A 464 31.55 15.33 5.92
C LEU A 464 32.13 13.94 6.16
N LEU A 465 33.39 13.89 6.62
CA LEU A 465 34.01 12.62 7.00
C LEU A 465 33.32 12.06 8.26
N ARG A 466 33.01 10.76 8.21
CA ARG A 466 32.35 10.01 9.30
C ARG A 466 33.11 8.75 9.72
N GLU A 467 34.02 8.27 8.87
CA GLU A 467 34.93 7.15 9.12
C GLU A 467 36.15 7.26 8.20
N ASN A 468 37.21 6.52 8.52
CA ASN A 468 38.44 6.47 7.71
C ASN A 468 38.36 5.43 6.59
N GLU A 469 37.59 4.35 6.77
CA GLU A 469 37.62 3.14 5.92
C GLU A 469 37.19 3.38 4.46
N SER A 470 36.25 4.30 4.23
CA SER A 470 35.66 4.60 2.92
C SER A 470 36.26 5.85 2.24
N ALA A 471 36.96 6.71 2.98
CA ALA A 471 37.33 8.06 2.54
C ALA A 471 38.19 8.09 1.27
N MET A 472 39.24 7.26 1.20
CA MET A 472 40.14 7.22 0.04
C MET A 472 39.47 6.58 -1.20
N ALA A 473 38.54 5.64 -1.01
CA ALA A 473 37.76 5.07 -2.10
C ALA A 473 36.76 6.09 -2.67
N PHE A 474 36.10 6.85 -1.80
CA PHE A 474 35.22 7.96 -2.18
C PHE A 474 35.96 9.01 -3.02
N VAL A 475 37.10 9.56 -2.57
CA VAL A 475 37.80 10.58 -3.35
C VAL A 475 38.53 10.04 -4.59
N THR A 476 38.82 8.73 -4.64
CA THR A 476 39.21 8.08 -5.89
C THR A 476 38.05 8.08 -6.90
N SER A 477 36.79 7.91 -6.47
CA SER A 477 35.62 7.98 -7.36
C SER A 477 35.39 9.36 -7.96
N LEU A 478 35.70 10.44 -7.20
CA LEU A 478 35.62 11.82 -7.71
C LEU A 478 36.58 12.09 -8.89
N LEU A 479 37.62 11.29 -9.08
CA LEU A 479 38.53 11.42 -10.23
C LEU A 479 37.90 10.97 -11.57
N ALA A 480 36.85 10.15 -11.52
CA ALA A 480 36.21 9.59 -12.71
C ALA A 480 35.22 10.57 -13.37
N ASP A 481 34.63 11.49 -12.60
CA ASP A 481 33.84 12.62 -13.09
C ASP A 481 34.05 13.83 -12.17
N PRO A 482 35.06 14.68 -12.45
CA PRO A 482 35.58 15.64 -11.48
C PRO A 482 34.62 16.81 -11.19
N PRO A 483 34.37 17.12 -9.89
CA PRO A 483 33.81 18.40 -9.47
C PRO A 483 34.87 19.51 -9.56
N ASP A 484 34.43 20.77 -9.55
CA ASP A 484 35.30 21.93 -9.68
C ASP A 484 35.99 22.30 -8.35
N THR A 485 35.42 21.92 -7.19
CA THR A 485 36.07 21.99 -5.87
C THR A 485 35.54 20.92 -4.91
N VAL A 486 36.36 20.51 -3.93
CA VAL A 486 35.97 19.61 -2.82
C VAL A 486 36.25 20.25 -1.46
N SER A 487 35.20 20.46 -0.67
CA SER A 487 35.25 20.78 0.76
C SER A 487 35.23 19.49 1.58
N VAL A 488 36.31 19.22 2.31
CA VAL A 488 36.39 18.11 3.26
C VAL A 488 36.11 18.65 4.65
N LEU A 489 35.00 18.26 5.27
CA LEU A 489 34.60 18.69 6.61
C LEU A 489 34.99 17.64 7.65
N ILE A 490 35.51 18.08 8.80
CA ILE A 490 35.73 17.25 9.99
C ILE A 490 35.10 17.88 11.23
N THR A 491 34.34 17.09 11.99
CA THR A 491 33.79 17.46 13.32
C THR A 491 34.41 16.67 14.47
N ASP A 492 34.92 15.47 14.19
CA ASP A 492 35.69 14.62 15.11
C ASP A 492 37.20 14.78 14.85
N PRO A 493 38.03 15.11 15.86
CA PRO A 493 39.48 15.27 15.69
C PRO A 493 40.20 13.97 15.31
N ALA A 494 39.61 12.79 15.55
CA ALA A 494 40.19 11.51 15.13
C ALA A 494 40.21 11.29 13.60
N LEU A 495 39.58 12.20 12.84
CA LEU A 495 39.53 12.19 11.37
C LEU A 495 40.49 13.22 10.74
N GLU A 496 41.26 13.98 11.52
CA GLU A 496 42.06 15.11 11.01
C GLU A 496 43.19 14.69 10.07
N ASP A 497 43.96 13.65 10.43
CA ASP A 497 45.05 13.12 9.59
C ASP A 497 44.53 12.60 8.23
N VAL A 498 43.38 11.92 8.22
CA VAL A 498 42.73 11.43 6.99
C VAL A 498 42.14 12.59 6.18
N GLY A 499 41.61 13.62 6.85
CA GLY A 499 41.20 14.87 6.20
C GLY A 499 42.35 15.57 5.47
N PHE A 500 43.56 15.54 6.02
CA PHE A 500 44.77 16.01 5.33
C PHE A 500 45.14 15.13 4.14
N GLU A 501 45.25 13.80 4.33
CA GLU A 501 45.62 12.84 3.26
C GLU A 501 44.68 12.96 2.06
N VAL A 502 43.37 13.03 2.30
CA VAL A 502 42.33 13.19 1.28
C VAL A 502 42.50 14.50 0.48
N VAL A 503 42.79 15.61 1.15
CA VAL A 503 42.98 16.92 0.49
C VAL A 503 44.25 16.94 -0.34
N GLU A 504 45.38 16.44 0.20
CA GLU A 504 46.64 16.30 -0.53
C GLU A 504 46.49 15.38 -1.76
N TYR A 505 45.78 14.25 -1.60
CA TYR A 505 45.52 13.31 -2.69
C TYR A 505 44.76 13.95 -3.86
N LEU A 506 43.79 14.82 -3.58
CA LEU A 506 43.01 15.56 -4.57
C LEU A 506 43.83 16.68 -5.25
N GLN A 507 44.56 17.48 -4.46
CA GLN A 507 45.37 18.58 -4.98
C GLN A 507 46.49 18.07 -5.91
N ASN A 508 47.15 16.97 -5.53
CA ASN A 508 48.16 16.28 -6.37
C ASN A 508 47.59 15.70 -7.68
N ARG A 509 46.27 15.74 -7.88
CA ARG A 509 45.56 15.30 -9.10
C ARG A 509 44.82 16.45 -9.80
N GLY A 510 45.06 17.70 -9.38
CA GLY A 510 44.51 18.90 -10.02
C GLY A 510 43.09 19.29 -9.61
N ILE A 511 42.49 18.60 -8.64
CA ILE A 511 41.18 19.00 -8.08
C ILE A 511 41.42 20.00 -6.94
N SER A 512 40.80 21.18 -7.06
CA SER A 512 40.78 22.19 -5.99
C SER A 512 40.11 21.61 -4.75
N SER A 513 40.79 21.62 -3.59
CA SER A 513 40.21 21.10 -2.36
C SER A 513 40.73 21.80 -1.10
N LYS A 514 39.92 21.79 -0.04
CA LYS A 514 40.20 22.45 1.24
C LYS A 514 39.70 21.62 2.42
N LEU A 515 40.48 21.59 3.51
CA LEU A 515 40.12 20.95 4.78
C LEU A 515 39.47 21.96 5.73
N CYS A 516 38.20 21.76 6.04
CA CYS A 516 37.40 22.64 6.89
C CYS A 516 37.24 22.04 8.30
N ARG A 517 37.90 22.66 9.28
CA ARG A 517 37.91 22.24 10.69
C ARG A 517 36.68 22.77 11.42
N PHE A 518 35.70 21.90 11.65
CA PHE A 518 34.49 22.19 12.42
C PHE A 518 34.45 21.36 13.72
N ILE A 519 35.63 21.18 14.34
CA ILE A 519 35.78 20.38 15.57
C ILE A 519 34.91 20.95 16.70
N GLY A 520 33.99 20.14 17.21
CA GLY A 520 33.03 20.53 18.25
C GLY A 520 31.78 21.28 17.74
N PHE A 521 31.63 21.51 16.43
CA PHE A 521 30.39 22.01 15.84
C PHE A 521 29.47 20.83 15.45
N PRO A 522 28.13 21.00 15.47
CA PRO A 522 27.21 20.03 14.90
C PRO A 522 27.41 19.85 13.39
N ALA A 523 27.18 18.64 12.88
CA ALA A 523 27.30 18.32 11.45
C ALA A 523 26.53 19.29 10.54
N GLY A 524 25.29 19.65 10.91
CA GLY A 524 24.49 20.63 10.17
C GLY A 524 25.16 21.99 10.04
N GLU A 525 25.77 22.50 11.10
CA GLU A 525 26.45 23.81 11.07
C GLU A 525 27.75 23.79 10.26
N ALA A 526 28.46 22.66 10.26
CA ALA A 526 29.61 22.44 9.38
C ALA A 526 29.22 22.52 7.89
N PHE A 527 28.08 21.93 7.52
CA PHE A 527 27.51 22.09 6.18
C PHE A 527 27.08 23.55 5.93
N ASN A 528 26.33 24.17 6.85
CA ASN A 528 25.81 25.53 6.72
C ASN A 528 26.92 26.56 6.44
N HIS A 529 27.93 26.61 7.32
CA HIS A 529 29.07 27.52 7.18
C HIS A 529 29.81 27.35 5.85
N THR A 530 29.90 26.12 5.33
CA THR A 530 30.57 25.84 4.05
C THR A 530 29.71 26.21 2.85
N MET A 531 28.40 25.90 2.90
CA MET A 531 27.42 26.24 1.87
C MET A 531 27.25 27.76 1.70
N ASP A 532 27.29 28.52 2.79
CA ASP A 532 27.15 29.98 2.74
C ASP A 532 28.31 30.64 1.99
N VAL A 533 29.55 30.24 2.31
CA VAL A 533 30.79 30.80 1.71
C VAL A 533 31.22 30.14 0.39
N SER A 534 30.49 29.13 -0.08
CA SER A 534 30.73 28.53 -1.41
C SER A 534 30.36 29.50 -2.52
N GLU A 535 31.23 29.72 -3.51
CA GLU A 535 30.90 30.50 -4.73
C GLU A 535 30.45 29.60 -5.89
N ALA A 536 30.15 28.31 -5.62
CA ALA A 536 29.68 27.36 -6.61
C ALA A 536 28.23 27.64 -7.06
N ASP A 537 27.86 27.19 -8.27
CA ASP A 537 26.48 27.23 -8.76
C ASP A 537 25.60 26.18 -8.09
N ALA A 538 26.20 25.08 -7.64
CA ALA A 538 25.55 24.08 -6.78
C ALA A 538 26.55 23.39 -5.84
N CYS A 539 26.06 23.07 -4.64
CA CYS A 539 26.78 22.26 -3.65
C CYS A 539 26.25 20.83 -3.68
N ILE A 540 27.11 19.82 -3.83
CA ILE A 540 26.74 18.41 -3.64
C ILE A 540 27.10 18.03 -2.21
N LEU A 541 26.09 17.81 -1.36
CA LEU A 541 26.26 17.48 0.05
C LEU A 541 26.37 15.96 0.21
N CYS A 542 27.47 15.49 0.81
CA CYS A 542 27.72 14.09 1.13
C CYS A 542 27.89 13.93 2.65
N ASP A 543 26.90 13.33 3.33
CA ASP A 543 27.03 12.97 4.75
C ASP A 543 27.62 11.55 4.87
N GLY A 544 28.92 11.47 5.18
CA GLY A 544 29.72 10.26 5.11
C GLY A 544 30.24 9.94 3.70
N THR A 545 31.20 9.02 3.64
CA THR A 545 31.94 8.64 2.43
C THR A 545 31.53 7.26 1.87
N ALA A 546 30.44 6.68 2.39
CA ALA A 546 29.96 5.35 1.99
C ALA A 546 29.27 5.27 0.61
N VAL A 547 28.97 6.41 -0.02
CA VAL A 547 28.33 6.48 -1.35
C VAL A 547 29.27 7.19 -2.31
N HIS A 548 29.71 6.48 -3.35
CA HIS A 548 30.69 6.93 -4.34
C HIS A 548 29.98 7.46 -5.59
N PHE A 549 30.67 8.32 -6.35
CA PHE A 549 30.15 8.81 -7.63
C PHE A 549 30.41 7.77 -8.74
N ALA A 550 29.45 7.60 -9.64
CA ALA A 550 29.63 6.83 -10.88
C ALA A 550 29.93 7.78 -12.05
N SER A 551 30.09 7.23 -13.27
CA SER A 551 30.32 8.05 -14.45
C SER A 551 29.16 9.02 -14.70
N ASP A 552 29.52 10.22 -15.16
CA ASP A 552 28.62 11.28 -15.59
C ASP A 552 27.65 11.82 -14.51
N PHE A 553 27.90 11.59 -13.21
CA PHE A 553 27.08 12.20 -12.14
C PHE A 553 27.23 13.73 -12.08
N CYS A 554 28.46 14.24 -12.02
CA CYS A 554 28.73 15.67 -12.05
C CYS A 554 28.33 16.25 -13.40
N ALA A 555 28.51 15.51 -14.50
CA ALA A 555 28.05 15.93 -15.83
C ALA A 555 26.51 16.08 -15.92
N ASP A 556 25.74 15.07 -15.48
CA ASP A 556 24.27 15.14 -15.43
C ASP A 556 23.79 16.24 -14.46
N ILE A 557 24.48 16.43 -13.32
CA ILE A 557 24.18 17.55 -12.41
C ILE A 557 24.42 18.91 -13.09
N ARG A 558 25.49 19.09 -13.86
CA ARG A 558 25.76 20.34 -14.61
C ARG A 558 24.66 20.65 -15.63
N VAL A 559 24.13 19.64 -16.32
CA VAL A 559 22.95 19.79 -17.20
C VAL A 559 21.70 20.11 -16.37
N ALA A 560 21.47 19.38 -15.29
CA ALA A 560 20.28 19.53 -14.47
C ALA A 560 20.15 20.92 -13.84
N ILE A 561 21.24 21.53 -13.34
CA ILE A 561 21.17 22.87 -12.74
C ILE A 561 21.01 24.00 -13.77
N GLN A 562 21.30 23.75 -15.06
CA GLN A 562 20.95 24.68 -16.13
C GLN A 562 19.43 24.68 -16.40
N HIS A 563 18.76 23.54 -16.22
CA HIS A 563 17.31 23.40 -16.41
C HIS A 563 16.49 23.68 -15.12
N GLN A 564 16.99 23.32 -13.94
CA GLN A 564 16.26 23.33 -12.66
C GLN A 564 17.07 23.92 -11.50
N GLN A 565 17.16 25.26 -11.46
CA GLN A 565 17.77 26.00 -10.34
C GLN A 565 16.90 26.05 -9.07
N ASN A 566 15.71 25.44 -9.11
CA ASN A 566 14.65 25.55 -8.11
C ASN A 566 14.25 24.20 -7.48
N THR A 567 15.02 23.13 -7.72
CA THR A 567 14.79 21.79 -7.15
C THR A 567 16.05 21.24 -6.50
N LEU A 568 15.88 20.37 -5.51
CA LEU A 568 16.96 19.51 -5.01
C LEU A 568 17.13 18.32 -5.96
N ILE A 569 18.34 17.78 -6.09
CA ILE A 569 18.63 16.70 -7.05
C ILE A 569 19.38 15.55 -6.36
N SER A 570 18.98 14.31 -6.62
CA SER A 570 19.73 13.10 -6.26
C SER A 570 19.57 12.03 -7.36
N SER A 571 20.07 10.81 -7.15
CA SER A 571 20.14 9.76 -8.17
C SER A 571 19.91 8.36 -7.60
N PHE A 572 19.79 7.33 -8.45
CA PHE A 572 19.77 5.95 -7.97
C PHE A 572 21.17 5.53 -7.49
N VAL A 573 21.21 4.68 -6.45
CA VAL A 573 22.46 4.12 -5.92
C VAL A 573 22.51 2.63 -6.23
N GLU A 574 23.49 2.18 -7.02
CA GLU A 574 23.75 0.75 -7.19
C GLU A 574 24.51 0.17 -5.98
N LEU A 575 24.10 -1.02 -5.55
CA LEU A 575 24.60 -1.73 -4.37
C LEU A 575 25.07 -3.17 -4.74
N PRO A 576 25.77 -3.87 -3.84
CA PRO A 576 26.08 -5.29 -4.00
C PRO A 576 24.83 -6.19 -4.07
N ASP A 577 25.03 -7.45 -4.48
CA ASP A 577 23.99 -8.46 -4.77
C ASP A 577 22.87 -8.01 -5.72
N ASN A 578 23.18 -7.18 -6.73
CA ASN A 578 22.21 -6.77 -7.75
C ASN A 578 21.01 -5.99 -7.16
N LYS A 579 21.25 -5.19 -6.12
CA LYS A 579 20.27 -4.30 -5.46
C LYS A 579 20.47 -2.85 -5.96
N ILE A 580 19.41 -2.05 -5.99
CA ILE A 580 19.48 -0.59 -6.27
C ILE A 580 18.61 0.17 -5.27
N ILE A 581 19.14 1.25 -4.66
CA ILE A 581 18.33 2.24 -3.94
C ILE A 581 17.73 3.20 -4.97
N MET A 582 16.40 3.29 -5.00
CA MET A 582 15.68 4.16 -5.92
C MET A 582 14.84 5.16 -5.10
N PRO A 583 15.28 6.43 -5.00
CA PRO A 583 14.44 7.51 -4.51
C PRO A 583 13.22 7.69 -5.42
N ILE A 584 12.08 8.10 -4.86
CA ILE A 584 10.87 8.48 -5.61
C ILE A 584 10.67 10.00 -5.63
N GLY A 585 11.31 10.74 -4.73
CA GLY A 585 11.10 12.17 -4.50
C GLY A 585 10.78 12.49 -3.04
N SER A 586 10.53 13.76 -2.75
CA SER A 586 10.37 14.34 -1.41
C SER A 586 9.02 14.03 -0.71
N ASP A 587 8.48 12.82 -0.86
CA ASP A 587 7.29 12.40 -0.11
C ASP A 587 7.61 12.10 1.35
N VAL A 588 7.18 13.02 2.24
CA VAL A 588 7.23 12.89 3.69
C VAL A 588 6.56 11.59 4.17
N VAL A 589 5.39 11.25 3.63
CA VAL A 589 4.61 10.11 4.13
C VAL A 589 5.31 8.81 3.75
N SER A 590 5.85 8.69 2.55
CA SER A 590 6.65 7.52 2.18
C SER A 590 8.00 7.44 2.92
N GLU A 591 8.68 8.55 3.17
CA GLU A 591 9.95 8.54 3.93
C GLU A 591 9.73 8.08 5.38
N VAL A 592 8.65 8.55 6.00
CA VAL A 592 8.26 8.17 7.37
C VAL A 592 7.73 6.73 7.45
N VAL A 593 6.99 6.27 6.44
CA VAL A 593 6.33 4.95 6.47
C VAL A 593 7.22 3.81 5.95
N PHE A 594 8.15 4.05 5.02
CA PHE A 594 9.02 3.01 4.44
C PHE A 594 10.50 3.32 4.57
N GLY A 595 10.85 4.60 4.52
CA GLY A 595 12.20 5.07 4.24
C GLY A 595 12.53 5.07 2.75
N ASN A 596 13.60 5.79 2.40
CA ASN A 596 14.23 5.78 1.08
C ASN A 596 13.36 6.34 -0.05
N SER A 597 12.40 7.23 0.24
CA SER A 597 11.77 8.07 -0.80
C SER A 597 12.72 9.19 -1.25
N VAL A 598 13.49 9.74 -0.31
CA VAL A 598 14.53 10.76 -0.56
C VAL A 598 15.85 10.15 -1.04
N GLY A 599 16.18 8.93 -0.59
CA GLY A 599 17.40 8.23 -0.98
C GLY A 599 18.51 8.26 0.08
N ALA A 600 19.74 8.02 -0.40
CA ALA A 600 20.95 7.96 0.43
C ALA A 600 21.46 9.36 0.84
N SER A 601 22.60 9.43 1.53
CA SER A 601 23.20 10.66 2.06
C SER A 601 23.93 11.53 1.02
N VAL A 602 23.42 11.61 -0.21
CA VAL A 602 23.95 12.47 -1.29
C VAL A 602 22.83 13.30 -1.92
N VAL A 603 22.90 14.63 -1.77
CA VAL A 603 21.91 15.57 -2.31
C VAL A 603 22.61 16.79 -2.90
N CYS A 604 22.29 17.15 -4.14
CA CYS A 604 22.73 18.38 -4.78
C CYS A 604 21.74 19.53 -4.50
N VAL A 605 22.28 20.68 -4.09
CA VAL A 605 21.58 21.91 -3.73
C VAL A 605 22.09 23.06 -4.61
N PRO A 606 21.31 23.52 -5.60
CA PRO A 606 21.63 24.74 -6.35
C PRO A 606 21.80 25.95 -5.42
N LYS A 607 22.81 26.80 -5.65
CA LYS A 607 23.20 27.93 -4.77
C LYS A 607 22.08 28.91 -4.50
N LYS A 608 21.16 29.07 -5.46
CA LYS A 608 19.92 29.85 -5.33
C LYS A 608 19.04 29.38 -4.17
N LEU A 609 19.01 28.08 -3.90
CA LEU A 609 18.19 27.47 -2.85
C LEU A 609 18.79 27.57 -1.46
N ILE A 610 20.12 27.63 -1.33
CA ILE A 610 20.83 27.65 -0.03
C ILE A 610 20.31 28.82 0.84
N LYS A 611 20.14 30.01 0.26
CA LYS A 611 19.57 31.18 0.95
C LYS A 611 18.04 31.18 1.07
N GLN A 612 17.34 30.32 0.32
CA GLN A 612 15.87 30.22 0.34
C GLN A 612 15.36 29.21 1.38
N LEU A 613 16.08 28.09 1.55
CA LEU A 613 15.74 26.97 2.44
C LEU A 613 16.30 27.13 3.88
N GLY A 614 17.22 28.07 4.05
CA GLY A 614 18.08 28.14 5.23
C GLY A 614 19.04 26.95 5.30
N GLY A 615 19.65 26.78 6.47
CA GLY A 615 20.59 25.69 6.76
C GLY A 615 19.92 24.35 7.08
N LEU A 616 20.76 23.32 7.21
CA LEU A 616 20.46 22.04 7.84
C LEU A 616 20.33 22.26 9.36
N GLN A 617 19.54 21.41 10.04
CA GLN A 617 19.35 21.49 11.49
C GLN A 617 20.68 21.34 12.26
N PRO A 618 20.87 22.04 13.40
CA PRO A 618 22.13 22.07 14.16
C PRO A 618 22.32 20.80 15.02
N TYR A 619 22.23 19.62 14.39
CA TYR A 619 22.42 18.32 15.02
C TYR A 619 23.65 17.62 14.47
N ASP A 620 24.34 16.88 15.33
CA ASP A 620 25.33 15.89 14.90
C ASP A 620 24.69 14.49 14.87
N LEU A 621 24.07 14.16 13.73
CA LEU A 621 23.38 12.89 13.52
C LEU A 621 23.71 12.34 12.13
N ARG A 622 24.40 11.19 12.10
CA ARG A 622 24.85 10.48 10.87
C ARG A 622 23.74 10.10 9.89
N PHE A 623 22.48 10.06 10.33
CA PHE A 623 21.35 9.59 9.51
C PHE A 623 20.11 10.46 9.71
N GLY A 624 19.45 10.82 8.61
CA GLY A 624 18.21 11.59 8.61
C GLY A 624 18.39 13.10 8.44
N LEU A 625 19.61 13.64 8.51
CA LEU A 625 19.87 15.09 8.43
C LEU A 625 19.60 15.66 7.03
N LEU A 626 20.18 15.06 5.98
CA LEU A 626 19.88 15.44 4.59
C LEU A 626 18.44 15.10 4.19
N GLN A 627 17.85 14.05 4.76
CA GLN A 627 16.45 13.72 4.54
C GLN A 627 15.50 14.75 5.17
N GLU A 628 15.78 15.26 6.37
CA GLU A 628 15.05 16.39 6.97
C GLU A 628 15.10 17.61 6.06
N TYR A 629 16.28 17.98 5.56
CA TYR A 629 16.47 19.15 4.72
C TYR A 629 15.62 19.08 3.44
N VAL A 630 15.61 17.92 2.77
CA VAL A 630 14.78 17.67 1.58
C VAL A 630 13.29 17.70 1.89
N LEU A 631 12.85 17.07 3.00
CA LEU A 631 11.43 17.02 3.36
C LEU A 631 10.90 18.39 3.83
N ARG A 632 11.72 19.18 4.52
CA ARG A 632 11.39 20.56 4.91
C ARG A 632 11.32 21.48 3.71
N ALA A 633 12.27 21.37 2.77
CA ALA A 633 12.23 22.11 1.50
C ALA A 633 10.90 21.92 0.74
N SER A 634 10.40 20.68 0.69
CA SER A 634 9.13 20.36 0.03
C SER A 634 7.92 20.89 0.82
N LYS A 635 7.88 20.70 2.15
CA LYS A 635 6.81 21.21 3.04
C LYS A 635 6.68 22.74 3.03
N GLU A 636 7.80 23.46 3.20
CA GLU A 636 7.79 24.87 3.58
C GLU A 636 7.99 25.83 2.41
N HIS A 637 8.65 25.37 1.35
CA HIS A 637 8.97 26.18 0.18
C HIS A 637 8.42 25.59 -1.14
N GLY A 638 7.77 24.42 -1.09
CA GLY A 638 7.30 23.71 -2.29
C GLY A 638 8.43 23.19 -3.18
N ILE A 639 9.65 23.10 -2.68
CA ILE A 639 10.84 22.70 -3.42
C ILE A 639 10.97 21.18 -3.36
N ASP A 640 10.82 20.52 -4.50
CA ASP A 640 10.89 19.06 -4.58
C ASP A 640 12.33 18.55 -4.76
N LEU A 641 12.51 17.28 -4.38
CA LEU A 641 13.58 16.44 -4.89
C LEU A 641 13.18 15.86 -6.25
N LEU A 642 13.95 16.18 -7.29
CA LEU A 642 13.96 15.46 -8.55
C LEU A 642 15.06 14.38 -8.53
N VAL A 643 14.80 13.27 -9.22
CA VAL A 643 15.69 12.09 -9.22
C VAL A 643 16.21 11.85 -10.62
N ILE A 644 17.54 11.78 -10.77
CA ILE A 644 18.21 11.25 -11.96
C ILE A 644 18.00 9.73 -11.95
N PRO A 645 17.19 9.16 -12.86
CA PRO A 645 16.70 7.78 -12.76
C PRO A 645 17.68 6.76 -13.36
N GLU A 646 18.97 6.96 -13.11
CA GLU A 646 20.07 6.10 -13.53
C GLU A 646 21.03 5.93 -12.35
N CYS A 647 21.88 4.90 -12.34
CA CYS A 647 22.80 4.64 -11.22
C CYS A 647 24.04 5.53 -11.29
N ARG A 648 23.85 6.86 -11.12
CA ARG A 648 24.97 7.82 -11.04
C ARG A 648 25.69 7.81 -9.69
N LEU A 649 25.17 7.07 -8.72
CA LEU A 649 25.80 6.79 -7.45
C LEU A 649 26.00 5.28 -7.28
N THR A 650 27.03 4.89 -6.55
CA THR A 650 27.31 3.48 -6.19
C THR A 650 27.67 3.37 -4.72
N SER A 651 27.61 2.17 -4.16
CA SER A 651 28.24 1.87 -2.88
C SER A 651 28.80 0.44 -2.89
N PRO A 652 30.02 0.21 -2.35
CA PRO A 652 30.53 -1.14 -2.12
C PRO A 652 29.93 -1.79 -0.85
N PHE A 653 29.12 -1.05 -0.07
CA PHE A 653 28.61 -1.48 1.23
C PHE A 653 27.20 -2.06 1.15
N GLU A 654 26.89 -2.98 2.07
CA GLU A 654 25.52 -3.45 2.30
C GLU A 654 24.60 -2.36 2.87
N LEU A 655 23.30 -2.54 2.61
CA LEU A 655 22.25 -1.54 2.84
C LEU A 655 22.22 -1.00 4.28
N GLU A 656 22.46 -1.85 5.28
CA GLU A 656 22.46 -1.51 6.71
C GLU A 656 23.57 -0.52 7.12
N ASN A 657 24.60 -0.33 6.29
CA ASN A 657 25.68 0.64 6.54
C ASN A 657 25.34 2.03 5.96
N ILE A 658 24.52 2.06 4.91
CA ILE A 658 24.12 3.27 4.17
C ILE A 658 22.86 3.88 4.80
N ILE A 659 21.92 3.05 5.25
CA ILE A 659 20.61 3.45 5.76
C ILE A 659 20.32 2.77 7.10
N GLN A 660 20.15 3.57 8.16
CA GLN A 660 19.75 3.07 9.48
C GLN A 660 18.46 3.72 10.00
N ASN A 661 17.45 2.87 10.21
CA ASN A 661 16.17 3.24 10.84
C ASN A 661 16.30 3.32 12.38
N ASN A 662 17.19 4.18 12.89
CA ASN A 662 17.31 4.48 14.31
C ASN A 662 16.25 5.52 14.77
N ALA A 663 16.14 5.75 16.09
CA ALA A 663 15.11 6.64 16.65
C ALA A 663 15.28 8.11 16.23
N HIS A 664 16.52 8.63 16.18
CA HIS A 664 16.81 10.02 15.81
C HIS A 664 16.57 10.26 14.31
N ALA A 665 17.03 9.35 13.45
CA ALA A 665 16.74 9.40 12.01
C ALA A 665 15.24 9.33 11.71
N SER A 666 14.48 8.58 12.52
CA SER A 666 13.01 8.49 12.39
C SER A 666 12.31 9.75 12.88
N TYR A 667 12.84 10.43 13.91
CA TYR A 667 12.35 11.74 14.36
C TYR A 667 12.58 12.81 13.29
N LEU A 668 13.81 12.93 12.75
CA LEU A 668 14.17 13.92 11.74
C LEU A 668 13.29 13.82 10.48
N ARG A 669 13.07 12.60 9.96
CA ARG A 669 12.18 12.38 8.81
C ARG A 669 10.71 12.70 9.09
N SER A 670 10.31 12.64 10.36
CA SER A 670 8.95 12.99 10.81
C SER A 670 8.81 14.46 11.22
N MET A 671 9.91 15.23 11.29
CA MET A 671 9.97 16.58 11.88
C MET A 671 8.97 17.54 11.22
N SER A 672 8.88 17.49 9.89
CA SER A 672 7.90 18.20 9.07
C SER A 672 6.43 17.97 9.48
N LEU A 673 6.09 16.78 10.02
CA LEU A 673 4.76 16.47 10.58
C LEU A 673 4.66 16.76 12.08
N ILE A 674 5.77 16.65 12.82
CA ILE A 674 5.87 16.93 14.26
C ILE A 674 5.69 18.43 14.55
N GLU A 675 6.07 19.29 13.62
CA GLU A 675 5.97 20.76 13.76
C GLU A 675 4.60 21.32 13.36
N ASN A 676 3.75 20.56 12.66
CA ASN A 676 2.43 21.01 12.23
C ASN A 676 1.57 21.51 13.41
N ASP A 677 0.98 22.70 13.33
CA ASP A 677 0.27 23.35 14.47
C ASP A 677 -0.85 22.52 15.10
N ASN A 678 -1.48 21.63 14.34
CA ASN A 678 -2.47 20.73 14.90
C ASN A 678 -1.78 19.60 15.70
N ILE A 679 -1.91 19.70 17.02
CA ILE A 679 -1.41 18.76 18.03
C ILE A 679 -1.80 17.28 17.76
N ALA A 680 -2.86 17.00 16.99
CA ALA A 680 -3.21 15.64 16.57
C ALA A 680 -2.19 15.07 15.56
N TYR A 681 -1.72 15.84 14.58
CA TYR A 681 -0.67 15.42 13.67
C TYR A 681 0.68 15.30 14.40
N ARG A 682 1.01 16.25 15.28
CA ARG A 682 2.21 16.14 16.16
C ARG A 682 2.22 14.82 16.93
N LYS A 683 1.09 14.46 17.56
CA LYS A 683 0.92 13.19 18.28
C LYS A 683 1.01 11.96 17.37
N LEU A 684 0.49 12.03 16.15
CA LEU A 684 0.53 10.93 15.17
C LEU A 684 1.96 10.66 14.66
N ALA A 685 2.72 11.72 14.39
CA ALA A 685 4.10 11.65 13.89
C ALA A 685 5.13 11.32 14.98
N LEU A 686 4.80 11.57 16.25
CA LEU A 686 5.59 11.12 17.40
C LEU A 686 5.33 9.64 17.80
N LEU A 687 4.43 8.92 17.12
CA LEU A 687 4.28 7.48 17.33
C LEU A 687 5.46 6.74 16.69
N PRO A 688 6.10 5.77 17.38
CA PRO A 688 7.28 5.10 16.86
C PRO A 688 6.94 4.23 15.63
N HIS A 689 7.31 4.72 14.44
CA HIS A 689 7.15 4.04 13.15
C HIS A 689 8.15 2.88 12.93
N THR A 690 8.78 2.38 13.99
CA THR A 690 9.97 1.53 13.93
C THR A 690 9.69 0.08 13.52
N GLY A 691 10.06 -0.26 12.28
CA GLY A 691 10.43 -1.63 11.88
C GLY A 691 9.43 -2.38 11.00
N SER A 692 9.94 -3.44 10.36
CA SER A 692 9.22 -4.34 9.44
C SER A 692 8.08 -5.17 10.08
N GLY A 693 7.79 -4.94 11.37
CA GLY A 693 6.76 -5.59 12.18
C GLY A 693 5.39 -4.89 12.21
N SER A 694 5.01 -4.24 11.10
CA SER A 694 3.70 -3.61 10.86
C SER A 694 3.31 -2.40 11.73
N LEU A 695 3.24 -1.23 11.09
CA LEU A 695 2.16 -0.26 11.34
C LEU A 695 0.80 -0.86 10.91
N LYS A 696 0.41 -1.93 11.58
CA LYS A 696 -1.01 -2.26 11.72
C LYS A 696 -1.51 -1.46 12.90
N PHE A 697 -2.08 -0.29 12.60
CA PHE A 697 -3.35 0.06 13.23
C PHE A 697 -4.31 -1.09 12.93
N GLN A 698 -4.32 -2.13 13.77
CA GLN A 698 -5.27 -3.21 13.63
C GLN A 698 -6.66 -2.61 13.85
N SER A 699 -7.66 -3.09 13.10
CA SER A 699 -9.09 -2.89 13.37
C SER A 699 -9.57 -3.57 14.67
N LYS A 700 -8.66 -3.68 15.64
CA LYS A 700 -8.81 -4.20 17.01
C LYS A 700 -8.18 -3.25 18.05
N LEU A 701 -7.52 -2.16 17.65
CA LEU A 701 -7.16 -1.06 18.56
C LEU A 701 -8.43 -0.32 19.01
N TYR A 702 -9.42 -0.22 18.13
CA TYR A 702 -10.81 -0.01 18.51
C TYR A 702 -11.50 -1.37 18.53
N ARG A 703 -11.80 -1.85 19.73
CA ARG A 703 -12.55 -3.09 19.94
C ARG A 703 -13.66 -2.85 20.95
N ASP A 704 -14.56 -1.94 20.59
CA ASP A 704 -15.87 -1.92 21.23
C ASP A 704 -16.56 -3.26 20.99
N LYS A 705 -16.64 -4.08 22.04
CA LYS A 705 -17.31 -5.39 22.04
C LYS A 705 -18.81 -5.23 22.36
N LYS A 706 -19.49 -4.21 21.81
CA LYS A 706 -20.87 -3.81 22.19
C LYS A 706 -20.96 -3.51 23.70
N ARG A 707 -20.01 -2.74 24.19
CA ARG A 707 -19.85 -2.48 25.62
C ARG A 707 -20.85 -1.44 26.09
N ARG A 708 -21.12 -1.41 27.40
CA ARG A 708 -21.82 -0.30 28.06
C ARG A 708 -20.81 0.76 28.50
N ASP A 709 -21.27 1.98 28.74
CA ASP A 709 -20.40 3.09 29.15
C ASP A 709 -19.84 2.93 30.58
N ASP A 710 -20.56 2.22 31.45
CA ASP A 710 -20.25 2.02 32.87
C ASP A 710 -19.18 0.93 33.16
N GLU A 711 -18.89 0.07 32.19
CA GLU A 711 -17.83 -0.96 32.30
C GLU A 711 -16.40 -0.34 32.28
N PRO A 712 -15.35 -1.07 32.71
CA PRO A 712 -13.95 -0.63 32.60
C PRO A 712 -13.31 -0.96 31.24
N VAL A 713 -12.55 -0.04 30.64
CA VAL A 713 -11.78 -0.26 29.40
C VAL A 713 -10.36 -0.67 29.78
N TRP A 714 -9.88 -1.78 29.21
CA TRP A 714 -8.54 -2.28 29.46
C TRP A 714 -7.68 -2.28 28.18
N LEU A 715 -6.81 -1.27 28.07
CA LEU A 715 -5.78 -1.18 27.03
C LEU A 715 -4.58 -2.05 27.42
N VAL A 716 -4.72 -3.35 27.17
CA VAL A 716 -3.62 -4.34 27.31
C VAL A 716 -2.90 -4.56 25.99
N HIS A 717 -1.61 -4.90 26.04
CA HIS A 717 -0.89 -5.37 24.85
C HIS A 717 -1.47 -6.72 24.39
N ALA A 718 -2.18 -6.71 23.26
CA ALA A 718 -2.83 -7.89 22.71
C ALA A 718 -1.83 -9.05 22.47
N ASP A 719 -2.06 -10.15 23.20
CA ASP A 719 -1.47 -11.48 23.01
C ASP A 719 -0.02 -11.53 22.47
N ARG A 720 0.95 -11.46 23.40
CA ARG A 720 2.23 -12.17 23.20
C ARG A 720 1.97 -13.69 23.27
N SER A 721 1.30 -14.24 22.26
CA SER A 721 1.01 -15.68 22.11
C SER A 721 2.25 -16.49 21.71
N ARG A 722 3.42 -16.17 22.29
CA ARG A 722 4.46 -17.16 22.54
C ARG A 722 3.81 -18.22 23.43
N LYS A 723 3.44 -19.34 22.84
CA LYS A 723 2.97 -20.55 23.55
C LYS A 723 3.83 -20.74 24.79
N LEU A 724 3.20 -20.86 25.97
CA LEU A 724 3.90 -21.24 27.19
C LEU A 724 4.80 -22.43 26.88
N GLY A 725 6.12 -22.20 26.96
CA GLY A 725 7.07 -23.29 26.91
C GLY A 725 6.85 -24.19 28.12
N ASN A 726 7.36 -25.42 28.10
CA ASN A 726 7.09 -26.40 29.16
C ASN A 726 7.66 -26.02 30.55
N ARG A 727 8.31 -24.85 30.69
CA ARG A 727 8.58 -24.20 31.98
C ARG A 727 7.49 -23.19 32.29
N TRP A 728 6.61 -23.56 33.20
CA TRP A 728 5.63 -22.66 33.79
C TRP A 728 6.37 -21.78 34.79
N SER A 729 6.31 -20.46 34.66
CA SER A 729 6.76 -19.58 35.74
C SER A 729 5.82 -19.85 36.92
N LYS A 730 6.33 -20.31 38.06
CA LYS A 730 5.43 -20.64 39.18
C LYS A 730 4.60 -19.41 39.58
N VAL A 731 5.24 -18.23 39.71
CA VAL A 731 4.53 -16.95 39.81
C VAL A 731 4.10 -16.43 38.42
N ALA A 732 2.86 -15.94 38.34
CA ALA A 732 2.29 -15.28 37.17
C ALA A 732 1.23 -14.25 37.58
N LEU A 733 0.95 -13.30 36.69
CA LEU A 733 -0.13 -12.33 36.81
C LEU A 733 -1.14 -12.51 35.68
N GLY A 734 -2.42 -12.32 36.00
CA GLY A 734 -3.50 -12.17 35.04
C GLY A 734 -4.37 -10.96 35.33
N LEU A 735 -5.34 -10.72 34.45
CA LEU A 735 -6.30 -9.62 34.53
C LEU A 735 -7.69 -10.17 34.20
N ASP A 736 -8.64 -10.00 35.13
CA ASP A 736 -10.05 -10.03 34.78
C ASP A 736 -10.46 -8.60 34.38
N GLU A 737 -10.48 -8.36 33.08
CA GLU A 737 -10.87 -7.08 32.47
C GLU A 737 -12.26 -6.63 32.96
N SER A 738 -13.20 -7.57 33.15
CA SER A 738 -14.60 -7.25 33.48
C SER A 738 -14.79 -6.75 34.93
N ALA A 739 -13.84 -7.08 35.82
CA ALA A 739 -13.88 -6.72 37.22
C ALA A 739 -12.79 -5.69 37.61
N SER A 740 -11.94 -5.24 36.68
CA SER A 740 -10.71 -4.47 36.97
C SER A 740 -9.85 -5.12 38.06
N ARG A 741 -9.64 -6.44 37.93
CA ARG A 741 -9.06 -7.29 38.98
C ARG A 741 -7.77 -7.95 38.52
N ILE A 742 -6.69 -7.72 39.26
CA ILE A 742 -5.42 -8.44 39.07
C ILE A 742 -5.54 -9.83 39.69
N LEU A 743 -5.17 -10.86 38.94
CA LEU A 743 -5.15 -12.26 39.36
C LEU A 743 -3.70 -12.72 39.58
N CYS A 744 -3.44 -13.45 40.66
CA CYS A 744 -2.09 -13.73 41.17
C CYS A 744 -1.89 -15.23 41.45
N VAL A 745 -1.10 -15.93 40.63
CA VAL A 745 -0.89 -17.40 40.67
C VAL A 745 0.56 -17.74 41.05
N ALA A 746 0.81 -18.88 41.73
CA ALA A 746 2.15 -19.15 42.31
C ALA A 746 2.77 -20.59 42.32
N ILE A 747 2.14 -21.71 41.91
CA ILE A 747 2.53 -23.18 41.96
C ILE A 747 3.63 -23.78 42.97
N GLY A 748 3.35 -24.46 44.12
CA GLY A 748 4.38 -24.95 45.17
C GLY A 748 4.27 -24.45 46.68
N PRO A 749 5.35 -24.02 47.46
CA PRO A 749 5.31 -23.33 48.81
C PRO A 749 6.03 -21.92 49.03
N GLY A 750 5.60 -21.06 50.00
CA GLY A 750 6.31 -19.85 50.54
C GLY A 750 5.41 -18.67 51.04
N GLU A 751 5.92 -17.44 51.27
CA GLU A 751 5.13 -16.24 51.70
C GLU A 751 4.71 -15.26 50.57
N ARG A 752 3.40 -15.08 50.35
CA ARG A 752 2.85 -14.25 49.26
C ARG A 752 2.53 -12.83 49.74
N PHE A 753 2.97 -11.81 49.01
CA PHE A 753 2.47 -10.44 49.15
C PHE A 753 2.44 -9.72 47.80
N LEU A 754 1.64 -8.65 47.73
CA LEU A 754 1.54 -7.77 46.56
C LEU A 754 1.86 -6.35 47.01
N SER A 755 2.68 -5.62 46.26
CA SER A 755 2.97 -4.21 46.52
C SER A 755 2.67 -3.31 45.31
N VAL A 756 2.19 -2.10 45.58
CA VAL A 756 1.86 -1.08 44.56
C VAL A 756 2.71 0.15 44.84
N ASN A 757 3.51 0.57 43.86
CA ASN A 757 4.50 1.64 43.99
C ASN A 757 5.52 1.49 45.14
N GLY A 758 5.61 0.31 45.75
CA GLY A 758 6.51 -0.01 46.86
C GLY A 758 5.76 -0.42 48.14
N THR A 759 4.60 0.18 48.39
CA THR A 759 3.75 -0.09 49.56
C THR A 759 3.05 -1.44 49.41
N GLU A 760 3.11 -2.30 50.43
CA GLU A 760 2.35 -3.55 50.46
C GLU A 760 0.84 -3.29 50.47
N GLN A 761 0.05 -4.16 49.82
CA GLN A 761 -1.39 -4.07 49.71
C GLN A 761 -2.05 -5.41 50.06
N GLN A 762 -3.19 -5.35 50.72
CA GLN A 762 -3.97 -6.54 51.02
C GLN A 762 -4.52 -7.16 49.73
N MET A 763 -4.39 -8.49 49.60
CA MET A 763 -4.93 -9.26 48.49
C MET A 763 -5.77 -10.42 49.02
N SER A 764 -6.88 -10.69 48.35
CA SER A 764 -7.86 -11.71 48.75
C SER A 764 -7.50 -13.06 48.16
N LEU A 765 -7.73 -14.14 48.91
CA LEU A 765 -7.46 -15.50 48.45
C LEU A 765 -8.69 -16.10 47.77
N LEU A 766 -8.56 -16.53 46.50
CA LEU A 766 -9.67 -17.12 45.75
C LEU A 766 -9.78 -18.65 45.96
N SER A 767 -8.79 -19.30 46.58
CA SER A 767 -8.73 -20.76 46.77
C SER A 767 -7.55 -21.20 47.66
N GLN A 768 -7.65 -22.26 48.48
CA GLN A 768 -6.62 -22.63 49.50
C GLN A 768 -6.51 -24.15 49.78
N ALA A 769 -5.30 -24.72 49.94
CA ALA A 769 -4.97 -26.10 50.39
C ALA A 769 -3.44 -26.41 50.42
N GLY A 770 -2.97 -27.41 49.64
CA GLY A 770 -1.58 -27.93 49.55
C GLY A 770 -0.66 -27.21 48.55
N GLU A 771 -0.73 -27.52 47.24
CA GLU A 771 0.10 -26.85 46.21
C GLU A 771 -0.62 -26.51 44.86
N THR A 772 -1.26 -25.33 44.76
CA THR A 772 -1.34 -24.37 43.59
C THR A 772 -2.35 -23.21 43.86
N THR A 773 -2.02 -21.90 43.87
CA THR A 773 -2.94 -20.80 44.31
C THR A 773 -3.47 -19.93 43.21
N LEU A 774 -4.54 -19.22 43.56
CA LEU A 774 -4.99 -18.01 42.92
C LEU A 774 -5.42 -16.99 44.00
N HIS A 775 -4.71 -15.86 44.12
CA HIS A 775 -5.14 -14.66 44.86
C HIS A 775 -5.69 -13.61 43.87
N PHE A 776 -6.35 -12.57 44.38
CA PHE A 776 -6.73 -11.40 43.59
C PHE A 776 -6.53 -10.08 44.34
N PHE A 777 -6.32 -9.01 43.58
CA PHE A 777 -6.31 -7.62 44.03
C PHE A 777 -7.27 -6.83 43.14
N ASP A 778 -8.32 -6.27 43.73
CA ASP A 778 -9.24 -5.35 43.05
C ASP A 778 -8.57 -3.98 42.94
N ILE A 779 -8.66 -3.37 41.75
CA ILE A 779 -8.05 -2.05 41.53
C ILE A 779 -8.97 -0.98 42.12
N PRO A 780 -8.50 -0.15 43.08
CA PRO A 780 -9.30 0.89 43.71
C PRO A 780 -9.86 1.90 42.70
N LYS A 781 -11.15 2.19 42.78
CA LYS A 781 -11.86 3.07 41.84
C LYS A 781 -11.41 4.54 41.97
N ASP A 782 -11.02 4.91 43.19
CA ASP A 782 -10.57 6.21 43.67
C ASP A 782 -9.14 6.58 43.27
N TRP A 783 -8.37 5.68 42.63
CA TRP A 783 -7.08 6.03 42.03
C TRP A 783 -7.20 7.26 41.12
N PRO A 784 -6.36 8.30 41.29
CA PRO A 784 -6.29 9.44 40.37
C PRO A 784 -6.07 9.06 38.90
N GLU A 785 -6.56 9.94 38.02
CA GLU A 785 -6.39 9.83 36.56
C GLU A 785 -5.03 10.40 36.13
N GLY A 786 -4.45 9.85 35.05
CA GLY A 786 -3.07 10.09 34.61
C GLY A 786 -2.01 9.28 35.36
N GLU A 787 -2.31 8.80 36.58
CA GLU A 787 -1.33 8.21 37.48
C GLU A 787 -0.90 6.78 37.17
N ARG A 788 0.29 6.41 37.68
CA ARG A 788 1.03 5.19 37.32
C ARG A 788 1.27 4.29 38.52
N TYR A 789 0.70 3.10 38.49
CA TYR A 789 0.69 2.13 39.58
C TYR A 789 1.54 0.92 39.22
N ASN A 790 2.73 0.84 39.82
CA ASN A 790 3.71 -0.23 39.61
C ASN A 790 3.39 -1.39 40.56
N ILE A 791 2.57 -2.33 40.10
CA ILE A 791 2.12 -3.49 40.88
C ILE A 791 3.15 -4.63 40.75
N LYS A 792 3.59 -5.17 41.88
CA LYS A 792 4.52 -6.29 41.98
C LYS A 792 3.89 -7.38 42.85
N PHE A 793 3.61 -8.54 42.27
CA PHE A 793 3.24 -9.73 43.04
C PHE A 793 4.49 -10.56 43.32
N HIS A 794 4.77 -10.78 44.59
CA HIS A 794 5.93 -11.50 45.08
C HIS A 794 5.50 -12.82 45.69
N LEU A 795 6.44 -13.75 45.74
CA LEU A 795 6.57 -14.53 46.96
C LEU A 795 8.04 -14.83 47.26
N VAL A 796 8.28 -14.94 48.57
CA VAL A 796 9.57 -15.23 49.19
C VAL A 796 9.60 -16.67 49.71
N ASN A 797 10.67 -17.38 49.40
CA ASN A 797 11.13 -18.60 50.08
C ASN A 797 12.39 -18.25 50.88
N LYS A 798 12.79 -19.10 51.84
CA LYS A 798 14.02 -18.90 52.64
C LYS A 798 15.27 -18.59 51.81
N ASP A 799 15.35 -19.15 50.61
CA ASP A 799 16.54 -19.08 49.77
C ASP A 799 16.41 -18.10 48.58
N ARG A 800 15.17 -17.83 48.11
CA ARG A 800 14.90 -17.16 46.82
C ARG A 800 13.51 -16.51 46.73
N THR A 801 13.42 -15.44 45.93
CA THR A 801 12.17 -14.70 45.64
C THR A 801 11.89 -14.74 44.14
N ARG A 802 10.61 -14.84 43.72
CA ARG A 802 10.18 -14.33 42.39
C ARG A 802 9.29 -13.11 42.60
N THR A 803 9.32 -12.24 41.62
CA THR A 803 8.37 -11.15 41.46
C THR A 803 7.86 -11.17 40.03
N GLN A 804 6.55 -11.08 39.83
CA GLN A 804 5.98 -10.70 38.53
C GLN A 804 5.45 -9.27 38.65
N PHE A 805 5.67 -8.48 37.60
CA PHE A 805 5.39 -7.05 37.56
C PHE A 805 4.30 -6.73 36.53
N ILE A 806 3.39 -5.83 36.86
CA ILE A 806 2.48 -5.16 35.93
C ILE A 806 2.37 -3.68 36.32
N ARG A 807 2.50 -2.78 35.35
CA ARG A 807 2.14 -1.38 35.51
C ARG A 807 0.70 -1.19 35.06
N VAL A 808 -0.14 -0.67 35.94
CA VAL A 808 -1.44 -0.10 35.58
C VAL A 808 -1.29 1.41 35.45
N ILE A 809 -1.95 2.00 34.47
CA ILE A 809 -2.08 3.46 34.31
C ILE A 809 -3.57 3.75 34.19
N LYS A 810 -4.13 4.60 35.04
CA LYS A 810 -5.53 5.05 34.88
C LYS A 810 -5.53 6.24 33.93
N LEU A 811 -6.18 6.10 32.77
CA LEU A 811 -6.22 7.12 31.72
C LEU A 811 -7.45 8.01 31.82
N SER A 812 -8.56 7.47 32.32
CA SER A 812 -9.71 8.24 32.80
C SER A 812 -10.57 7.40 33.76
N THR A 813 -11.70 7.93 34.21
CA THR A 813 -12.56 7.37 35.28
C THR A 813 -12.80 5.87 35.17
N ASN A 814 -13.06 5.39 33.94
CA ASN A 814 -13.30 3.99 33.59
C ASN A 814 -12.30 3.44 32.55
N VAL A 815 -11.17 4.10 32.28
CA VAL A 815 -10.19 3.67 31.26
C VAL A 815 -8.83 3.42 31.89
N PHE A 816 -8.28 2.23 31.66
CA PHE A 816 -7.01 1.79 32.21
C PHE A 816 -6.11 1.20 31.11
N ALA A 817 -4.80 1.32 31.25
CA ALA A 817 -3.82 0.60 30.44
C ALA A 817 -2.97 -0.32 31.34
N ALA A 818 -2.64 -1.51 30.85
CA ALA A 818 -1.84 -2.50 31.59
C ALA A 818 -0.63 -2.97 30.79
N VAL A 819 0.57 -2.76 31.34
CA VAL A 819 1.85 -3.02 30.69
C VAL A 819 2.72 -3.91 31.56
N SER A 820 3.21 -5.03 31.02
CA SER A 820 4.14 -5.95 31.69
C SER A 820 5.28 -6.33 30.77
N GLY A 821 6.46 -6.61 31.34
CA GLY A 821 7.54 -7.29 30.61
C GLY A 821 7.28 -8.79 30.38
N GLY A 822 6.38 -9.38 31.19
CA GLY A 822 5.94 -10.77 31.06
C GLY A 822 4.60 -10.89 30.34
N VAL A 823 4.05 -12.11 30.30
CA VAL A 823 2.68 -12.35 29.82
C VAL A 823 1.70 -12.00 30.94
N ILE A 824 0.71 -11.16 30.63
CA ILE A 824 -0.49 -11.00 31.44
C ILE A 824 -1.47 -12.08 30.96
N LEU A 825 -1.91 -12.95 31.85
CA LEU A 825 -2.92 -13.97 31.54
C LEU A 825 -4.31 -13.34 31.47
N ASP A 826 -5.16 -13.79 30.55
CA ASP A 826 -6.60 -13.60 30.72
C ASP A 826 -7.13 -14.45 31.89
N ARG A 827 -8.37 -14.19 32.30
CA ARG A 827 -9.02 -14.90 33.41
C ARG A 827 -9.04 -16.42 33.21
N ASP A 828 -9.48 -16.90 32.05
CA ASP A 828 -9.58 -18.33 31.72
C ASP A 828 -8.19 -18.99 31.75
N ALA A 829 -7.15 -18.28 31.31
CA ALA A 829 -5.76 -18.73 31.34
C ALA A 829 -5.18 -18.75 32.77
N ALA A 830 -5.53 -17.79 33.63
CA ALA A 830 -5.14 -17.79 35.05
C ALA A 830 -5.83 -18.91 35.83
N GLU A 831 -7.15 -19.06 35.70
CA GLU A 831 -7.93 -20.16 36.29
C GLU A 831 -7.50 -21.53 35.70
N SER A 832 -7.16 -21.59 34.41
CA SER A 832 -6.62 -22.79 33.78
C SER A 832 -5.15 -23.08 34.15
N MET A 833 -4.37 -22.08 34.54
CA MET A 833 -3.01 -22.28 35.05
C MET A 833 -3.08 -22.90 36.45
N PHE A 834 -3.91 -22.30 37.30
CA PHE A 834 -4.24 -22.78 38.64
C PHE A 834 -4.77 -24.23 38.65
N SER A 835 -5.72 -24.57 37.78
CA SER A 835 -6.36 -25.89 37.79
C SER A 835 -5.52 -27.02 37.16
N ARG A 836 -4.63 -26.72 36.20
CA ARG A 836 -3.86 -27.76 35.48
C ARG A 836 -2.65 -28.28 36.25
N HIS A 837 -2.01 -27.47 37.09
CA HIS A 837 -0.82 -27.93 37.81
C HIS A 837 -1.14 -29.05 38.82
N ASP A 838 -2.30 -28.97 39.49
CA ASP A 838 -2.77 -29.99 40.45
C ASP A 838 -2.95 -31.39 39.83
N ALA A 839 -3.20 -31.46 38.51
CA ALA A 839 -3.37 -32.72 37.78
C ALA A 839 -2.05 -33.44 37.49
N LEU A 840 -0.92 -32.72 37.43
CA LEU A 840 0.39 -33.30 37.08
C LEU A 840 1.06 -34.03 38.25
N PHE A 841 0.78 -33.61 39.50
CA PHE A 841 1.33 -34.24 40.71
C PHE A 841 0.53 -35.44 41.23
N LYS A 842 -0.60 -35.80 40.58
CA LYS A 842 -1.46 -36.94 40.96
C LYS A 842 -1.22 -38.22 40.16
N ILE A 843 -0.04 -38.37 39.54
CA ILE A 843 0.37 -39.59 38.84
C ILE A 843 1.38 -40.37 39.72
N PRO A 844 0.96 -41.44 40.41
CA PRO A 844 1.83 -42.19 41.33
C PRO A 844 2.77 -43.16 40.57
N GLY A 845 3.66 -42.61 39.73
CA GLY A 845 4.57 -43.40 38.89
C GLY A 845 5.98 -42.85 38.71
N ILE A 846 6.28 -41.63 39.18
CA ILE A 846 7.60 -40.99 39.01
C ILE A 846 8.48 -41.09 40.28
N ALA A 847 7.89 -41.50 41.42
CA ALA A 847 8.60 -41.66 42.69
C ALA A 847 9.60 -42.84 42.74
N ALA A 848 9.62 -43.71 41.73
CA ALA A 848 10.29 -45.02 41.79
C ALA A 848 11.34 -45.24 40.68
N LYS A 849 12.29 -44.30 40.51
CA LYS A 849 13.55 -44.57 39.76
C LYS A 849 14.71 -43.61 40.09
N LYS A 850 15.12 -43.55 41.36
CA LYS A 850 16.33 -42.81 41.78
C LYS A 850 17.09 -43.50 42.92
N LEU A 851 17.40 -44.80 42.76
CA LEU A 851 18.21 -45.55 43.74
C LEU A 851 18.93 -46.75 43.09
N GLN A 852 20.07 -46.52 42.41
CA GLN A 852 21.20 -47.46 42.28
C GLN A 852 22.36 -46.84 41.47
N SER A 853 23.51 -47.51 41.49
CA SER A 853 24.78 -47.19 40.79
C SER A 853 25.30 -45.75 40.98
N SER A 854 25.79 -45.49 42.19
CA SER A 854 27.04 -44.75 42.40
C SER A 854 28.23 -45.48 41.75
N LEU A 855 29.25 -44.75 41.33
CA LEU A 855 30.68 -44.92 41.70
C LEU A 855 31.53 -43.82 41.03
N ASP A 856 32.54 -43.34 41.79
CA ASP A 856 33.78 -42.63 41.44
C ASP A 856 33.69 -41.31 40.61
N ILE A 857 34.14 -40.12 41.08
CA ILE A 857 35.50 -39.65 41.52
C ILE A 857 36.43 -39.51 40.29
N GLU A 858 37.17 -38.41 40.02
CA GLU A 858 37.56 -37.16 40.74
C GLU A 858 36.94 -35.90 40.04
N GLU A 859 36.56 -34.79 40.71
CA GLU A 859 37.36 -33.71 41.33
C GLU A 859 38.37 -33.03 40.35
N HIS A 860 38.54 -31.69 40.27
CA HIS A 860 38.26 -30.64 41.26
C HIS A 860 38.00 -29.24 40.59
N ARG A 861 36.94 -28.53 41.04
CA ARG A 861 36.79 -27.07 41.36
C ARG A 861 37.28 -25.95 40.38
N VAL A 862 36.79 -24.70 40.37
CA VAL A 862 35.97 -23.87 41.30
C VAL A 862 34.84 -23.10 40.55
N THR A 863 33.72 -22.86 41.26
CA THR A 863 32.47 -22.09 41.01
C THR A 863 32.48 -20.91 40.00
N GLU A 864 31.47 -20.60 39.15
CA GLU A 864 29.98 -20.50 39.30
C GLU A 864 29.45 -19.44 40.33
N PRO A 865 28.19 -18.96 40.27
CA PRO A 865 27.37 -18.57 39.10
C PRO A 865 26.55 -17.27 39.36
N ALA A 866 25.47 -17.06 38.60
CA ALA A 866 24.54 -15.92 38.73
C ALA A 866 23.15 -16.27 39.32
N ALA A 867 22.50 -15.23 39.86
CA ALA A 867 21.06 -14.96 39.86
C ALA A 867 20.02 -15.91 40.54
N ASN A 868 18.90 -15.26 40.88
CA ASN A 868 17.75 -15.73 41.66
C ASN A 868 16.67 -16.49 40.84
N LEU A 869 15.71 -17.07 41.59
CA LEU A 869 14.30 -17.49 41.30
C LEU A 869 13.92 -18.75 42.13
N ASP A 870 12.80 -18.80 42.90
CA ASP A 870 11.79 -19.88 42.69
C ASP A 870 10.34 -19.92 43.31
N VAL A 871 9.84 -19.40 44.45
CA VAL A 871 8.36 -19.25 44.83
C VAL A 871 7.41 -20.46 45.26
N ALA A 872 6.24 -20.28 46.03
CA ALA A 872 4.80 -20.75 45.76
C ALA A 872 3.37 -20.67 46.61
N THR A 873 2.53 -21.70 47.04
CA THR A 873 0.95 -21.74 46.98
C THR A 873 -0.16 -22.31 48.03
N ALA A 874 -1.58 -22.37 47.88
CA ALA A 874 -2.54 -23.41 47.22
C ALA A 874 -4.17 -23.31 46.96
N ARG A 875 -5.07 -24.38 46.94
CA ARG A 875 -6.41 -24.58 46.14
C ARG A 875 -7.73 -25.35 46.67
N PHE A 876 -9.06 -25.02 46.39
CA PHE A 876 -10.29 -25.97 46.47
C PHE A 876 -11.80 -25.61 46.02
N GLN A 877 -12.78 -26.57 46.00
CA GLN A 877 -14.26 -26.52 45.62
C GLN A 877 -15.11 -27.82 45.98
N GLU A 878 -16.46 -27.81 46.21
CA GLU A 878 -17.40 -28.98 45.96
C GLU A 878 -18.97 -28.71 45.91
N ARG A 879 -19.73 -29.61 45.20
CA ARG A 879 -21.23 -29.94 45.17
C ARG A 879 -22.29 -28.83 44.89
N ARG A 880 -23.02 -28.80 43.74
CA ARG A 880 -24.22 -29.59 43.25
C ARG A 880 -25.55 -29.21 43.97
N ARG A 881 -26.79 -29.13 43.41
CA ARG A 881 -27.62 -29.77 42.31
C ARG A 881 -28.84 -28.80 41.98
N PRO A 882 -30.01 -29.11 41.32
CA PRO A 882 -30.44 -30.07 40.26
C PRO A 882 -31.25 -29.44 39.05
N PHE A 883 -31.91 -30.29 38.23
CA PHE A 883 -32.98 -30.06 37.21
C PHE A 883 -32.69 -29.71 35.72
N LEU A 884 -33.68 -30.02 34.86
CA LEU A 884 -33.58 -30.31 33.42
C LEU A 884 -34.94 -30.22 32.67
N SER A 885 -34.97 -29.56 31.50
CA SER A 885 -35.80 -29.91 30.32
C SER A 885 -35.18 -29.28 29.06
N VAL A 886 -34.54 -30.06 28.20
CA VAL A 886 -35.05 -30.66 26.93
C VAL A 886 -35.19 -29.65 25.78
N GLY A 887 -34.32 -29.80 24.78
CA GLY A 887 -34.22 -28.95 23.58
C GLY A 887 -33.00 -29.30 22.72
N ARG A 888 -32.87 -30.56 22.26
CA ARG A 888 -31.68 -31.06 21.54
C ARG A 888 -32.02 -31.98 20.37
N VAL A 889 -31.61 -31.60 19.16
CA VAL A 889 -31.53 -32.50 17.99
C VAL A 889 -30.14 -32.52 17.35
N LEU A 890 -29.50 -31.36 17.14
CA LEU A 890 -28.31 -31.21 16.29
C LEU A 890 -26.96 -31.73 16.86
N SER A 891 -26.92 -32.39 18.02
CA SER A 891 -25.65 -32.84 18.63
C SER A 891 -25.19 -34.25 18.24
N LYS A 892 -26.04 -35.09 17.61
CA LYS A 892 -25.75 -36.53 17.39
C LYS A 892 -24.62 -36.80 16.37
N LEU A 893 -24.38 -35.91 15.41
CA LEU A 893 -23.34 -36.11 14.36
C LEU A 893 -21.90 -36.06 14.89
N ARG A 894 -21.61 -35.27 15.93
CA ARG A 894 -20.23 -35.16 16.48
C ARG A 894 -19.79 -36.39 17.29
N LEU A 895 -20.72 -37.15 17.88
CA LEU A 895 -20.36 -38.33 18.69
C LEU A 895 -19.91 -39.53 17.85
N LYS A 896 -20.54 -39.80 16.69
CA LYS A 896 -20.16 -40.93 15.81
C LYS A 896 -18.67 -40.88 15.42
N ARG A 897 -18.13 -39.70 15.12
CA ARG A 897 -16.68 -39.50 14.82
C ARG A 897 -15.73 -39.72 16.00
N LYS A 898 -16.19 -39.68 17.26
CA LYS A 898 -15.39 -40.09 18.42
C LYS A 898 -15.45 -41.60 18.65
N PHE A 899 -16.62 -42.22 18.50
CA PHE A 899 -16.81 -43.64 18.77
C PHE A 899 -16.09 -44.54 17.74
N LEU A 900 -16.16 -44.19 16.45
CA LEU A 900 -15.38 -44.82 15.38
C LEU A 900 -13.85 -44.76 15.59
N ARG A 901 -13.38 -43.86 16.47
CA ARG A 901 -11.96 -43.66 16.78
C ARG A 901 -11.47 -44.46 17.99
N LEU A 902 -12.38 -45.14 18.70
CA LEU A 902 -12.06 -46.16 19.72
C LEU A 902 -12.01 -47.58 19.13
N LEU A 903 -12.79 -47.84 18.07
CA LEU A 903 -12.84 -49.14 17.39
C LEU A 903 -11.68 -49.39 16.40
N ARG A 904 -10.82 -48.39 16.15
CA ARG A 904 -9.53 -48.54 15.47
C ARG A 904 -8.45 -48.08 16.44
N GLY A 905 -7.58 -48.99 16.90
CA GLY A 905 -6.71 -48.83 18.07
C GLY A 905 -5.59 -47.79 17.97
N TYR A 906 -5.93 -46.51 17.82
CA TYR A 906 -4.98 -45.39 17.79
C TYR A 906 -4.64 -44.91 19.21
N SER A 907 -3.65 -45.55 19.83
CA SER A 907 -3.07 -45.14 21.12
C SER A 907 -2.01 -44.03 21.01
N GLY A 908 -1.51 -43.75 19.80
CA GLY A 908 -0.49 -42.73 19.55
C GLY A 908 -1.03 -41.28 19.55
N SER A 909 -0.36 -40.39 20.29
CA SER A 909 -0.48 -38.95 20.05
C SER A 909 0.21 -38.59 18.73
N PRO A 910 -0.47 -37.94 17.77
CA PRO A 910 0.07 -37.68 16.44
C PRO A 910 1.42 -36.97 16.52
N ILE A 911 2.33 -37.40 15.66
CA ILE A 911 3.69 -36.88 15.59
C ILE A 911 3.68 -35.42 15.10
N LYS A 912 4.70 -34.65 15.50
CA LYS A 912 4.78 -33.21 15.23
C LYS A 912 5.76 -32.94 14.08
N ALA A 913 5.53 -33.62 12.96
CA ALA A 913 6.24 -33.36 11.73
C ALA A 913 6.03 -31.91 11.25
N SER A 914 7.00 -31.36 10.53
CA SER A 914 7.01 -29.94 10.12
C SER A 914 7.23 -29.75 8.63
N ILE A 915 6.30 -29.05 7.98
CA ILE A 915 6.49 -28.42 6.67
C ILE A 915 6.95 -26.96 6.93
N PRO A 916 7.77 -26.35 6.04
CA PRO A 916 8.14 -24.93 6.13
C PRO A 916 6.97 -23.95 5.90
N PRO A 917 7.18 -22.65 6.21
CA PRO A 917 6.39 -21.52 5.71
C PRO A 917 6.36 -21.40 4.16
N LYS A 918 5.45 -20.58 3.60
CA LYS A 918 5.26 -20.41 2.13
C LYS A 918 6.56 -19.95 1.45
N GLU A 919 7.30 -19.07 2.10
CA GLU A 919 8.52 -18.42 1.62
C GLU A 919 9.73 -19.36 1.50
N LEU A 920 9.58 -20.63 1.91
CA LEU A 920 10.62 -21.67 1.87
C LEU A 920 10.13 -22.95 1.14
N LEU A 921 9.12 -22.82 0.28
CA LEU A 921 8.73 -23.81 -0.72
C LEU A 921 9.07 -23.28 -2.11
N ALA A 922 9.62 -24.14 -2.98
CA ALA A 922 9.75 -23.82 -4.40
C ALA A 922 8.58 -24.45 -5.16
N LEU A 923 8.00 -23.69 -6.08
CA LEU A 923 6.73 -24.01 -6.72
C LEU A 923 6.93 -23.89 -8.23
N ASN A 924 6.75 -25.00 -8.93
CA ASN A 924 6.76 -25.11 -10.37
C ASN A 924 5.37 -25.64 -10.81
N PRO A 925 4.79 -25.20 -11.94
CA PRO A 925 3.49 -25.70 -12.41
C PRO A 925 3.42 -27.22 -12.63
N THR A 926 4.58 -27.89 -12.76
CA THR A 926 4.70 -29.35 -12.84
C THR A 926 4.96 -30.04 -11.50
N HIS A 927 5.51 -29.35 -10.49
CA HIS A 927 5.90 -29.97 -9.21
C HIS A 927 6.08 -28.97 -8.03
N VAL A 928 5.71 -29.40 -6.83
CA VAL A 928 5.94 -28.70 -5.55
C VAL A 928 7.18 -29.27 -4.86
N GLU A 929 8.14 -28.42 -4.51
CA GLU A 929 9.33 -28.80 -3.73
C GLU A 929 9.33 -28.16 -2.34
N GLY A 930 9.69 -28.94 -1.33
CA GLY A 930 9.79 -28.47 0.05
C GLY A 930 10.66 -29.37 0.89
N TRP A 931 10.50 -29.30 2.22
CA TRP A 931 11.10 -30.26 3.15
C TRP A 931 10.13 -30.68 4.25
N ALA A 932 10.30 -31.89 4.79
CA ALA A 932 9.54 -32.37 5.95
C ALA A 932 10.34 -33.34 6.83
N TRP A 933 10.21 -33.20 8.15
CA TRP A 933 10.91 -34.03 9.13
C TRP A 933 10.06 -34.22 10.40
N ASP A 934 10.27 -35.31 11.14
CA ASP A 934 9.74 -35.45 12.50
C ASP A 934 10.61 -34.66 13.49
N ARG A 935 9.99 -33.71 14.20
CA ARG A 935 10.64 -32.93 15.26
C ARG A 935 11.10 -33.74 16.47
N ARG A 936 10.70 -35.02 16.60
CA ARG A 936 11.15 -35.93 17.66
C ARG A 936 12.34 -36.79 17.23
N ASP A 937 12.51 -37.04 15.93
CA ASP A 937 13.54 -37.90 15.37
C ASP A 937 13.93 -37.44 13.97
N THR A 938 15.08 -36.77 13.85
CA THR A 938 15.64 -36.32 12.56
C THR A 938 16.15 -37.46 11.68
N SER A 939 16.29 -38.69 12.18
CA SER A 939 16.62 -39.84 11.33
C SER A 939 15.39 -40.33 10.56
N LYS A 940 14.18 -40.18 11.14
CA LYS A 940 12.93 -40.63 10.55
C LYS A 940 12.55 -39.80 9.31
N LYS A 941 12.57 -40.45 8.14
CA LYS A 941 12.00 -39.91 6.89
C LYS A 941 10.48 -40.02 6.93
N VAL A 942 9.78 -38.94 6.57
CA VAL A 942 8.31 -38.87 6.59
C VAL A 942 7.74 -38.82 5.17
N SER A 943 6.54 -39.34 4.94
CA SER A 943 5.81 -39.12 3.68
C SER A 943 5.14 -37.75 3.69
N VAL A 944 5.03 -37.13 2.53
CA VAL A 944 4.28 -35.90 2.28
C VAL A 944 3.30 -36.18 1.15
N VAL A 945 2.07 -35.69 1.27
CA VAL A 945 0.98 -35.87 0.30
C VAL A 945 0.48 -34.54 -0.23
N LEU A 946 0.14 -34.53 -1.52
CA LEU A 946 -0.65 -33.49 -2.18
C LEU A 946 -2.12 -33.90 -2.15
N GLU A 947 -2.97 -33.07 -1.53
CA GLU A 947 -4.41 -33.29 -1.42
C GLU A 947 -5.17 -32.13 -2.06
N VAL A 948 -5.97 -32.43 -3.08
CA VAL A 948 -6.74 -31.49 -3.92
C VAL A 948 -8.22 -31.72 -3.69
N ASN A 949 -8.97 -30.68 -3.32
CA ASN A 949 -10.41 -30.76 -3.00
C ASN A 949 -10.79 -31.82 -1.94
N GLY A 950 -9.82 -32.30 -1.15
CA GLY A 950 -10.00 -33.37 -0.15
C GLY A 950 -9.50 -34.76 -0.58
N VAL A 951 -9.06 -34.94 -1.82
CA VAL A 951 -8.55 -36.21 -2.39
C VAL A 951 -7.03 -36.16 -2.49
N VAL A 952 -6.33 -37.20 -2.00
CA VAL A 952 -4.87 -37.30 -2.17
C VAL A 952 -4.55 -37.78 -3.59
N LEU A 953 -3.80 -36.98 -4.35
CA LEU A 953 -3.42 -37.27 -5.73
C LEU A 953 -1.93 -37.64 -5.90
N ALA A 954 -1.05 -37.19 -5.00
CA ALA A 954 0.38 -37.53 -5.04
C ALA A 954 0.95 -37.77 -3.63
N GLU A 955 1.96 -38.64 -3.53
CA GLU A 955 2.73 -38.89 -2.32
C GLU A 955 4.23 -39.02 -2.64
N ALA A 956 5.09 -38.46 -1.79
CA ALA A 956 6.53 -38.54 -1.89
C ALA A 956 7.18 -38.62 -0.51
N LYS A 957 8.37 -39.21 -0.40
CA LYS A 957 9.16 -39.17 0.83
C LYS A 957 9.97 -37.88 0.93
N ALA A 958 10.26 -37.49 2.18
CA ALA A 958 11.07 -36.33 2.52
C ALA A 958 12.52 -36.76 2.86
N ASP A 959 13.19 -37.34 1.88
CA ASP A 959 14.54 -37.93 1.97
C ASP A 959 15.55 -37.39 0.94
N ARG A 960 15.15 -36.53 0.01
CA ARG A 960 16.02 -35.89 -0.99
C ARG A 960 16.92 -34.81 -0.36
N TYR A 961 18.15 -34.70 -0.83
CA TYR A 961 19.03 -33.58 -0.46
C TYR A 961 18.70 -32.31 -1.26
N ALA A 962 18.62 -31.16 -0.59
CA ALA A 962 18.35 -29.85 -1.20
C ALA A 962 19.01 -28.71 -0.38
N GLU A 963 20.15 -28.21 -0.85
CA GLU A 963 21.01 -27.28 -0.12
C GLU A 963 20.33 -25.95 0.28
N ARG A 964 19.55 -25.34 -0.63
CA ARG A 964 18.81 -24.09 -0.38
C ARG A 964 17.94 -24.11 0.88
N PHE A 965 17.49 -25.30 1.29
CA PHE A 965 16.68 -25.51 2.49
C PHE A 965 17.50 -25.67 3.78
N GLY A 966 18.82 -25.86 3.67
CA GLY A 966 19.77 -25.89 4.78
C GLY A 966 20.15 -24.52 5.34
N SER A 967 19.76 -23.42 4.68
CA SER A 967 20.10 -22.03 5.04
C SER A 967 19.80 -21.63 6.48
N ARG A 968 18.76 -22.20 7.11
CA ARG A 968 18.43 -21.99 8.54
C ARG A 968 18.97 -23.08 9.48
N ASN A 969 19.38 -24.23 8.96
CA ASN A 969 20.00 -25.34 9.68
C ASN A 969 20.46 -26.40 8.66
N LYS A 970 21.77 -26.65 8.54
CA LYS A 970 22.34 -27.59 7.55
C LYS A 970 21.75 -29.01 7.63
N LYS A 971 21.26 -29.46 8.79
CA LYS A 971 20.60 -30.79 8.93
C LYS A 971 19.28 -30.89 8.16
N LEU A 972 18.57 -29.78 7.93
CA LEU A 972 17.29 -29.77 7.20
C LEU A 972 17.45 -29.99 5.69
N ALA A 973 18.65 -29.79 5.14
CA ALA A 973 18.92 -30.04 3.73
C ALA A 973 18.70 -31.51 3.34
N GLN A 974 18.81 -32.47 4.27
CA GLN A 974 18.59 -33.91 4.05
C GLN A 974 17.11 -34.35 4.09
N HIS A 975 16.17 -33.41 4.12
CA HIS A 975 14.74 -33.67 4.34
C HIS A 975 13.84 -33.13 3.22
N GLY A 976 14.40 -32.92 2.02
CA GLY A 976 13.67 -32.43 0.86
C GLY A 976 12.65 -33.44 0.34
N PHE A 977 11.53 -32.94 -0.20
CA PHE A 977 10.56 -33.70 -0.99
C PHE A 977 10.29 -32.99 -2.33
N MET A 978 9.83 -33.76 -3.31
CA MET A 978 9.23 -33.26 -4.55
C MET A 978 7.90 -34.00 -4.75
N LEU A 979 6.82 -33.27 -5.00
CA LEU A 979 5.50 -33.82 -5.37
C LEU A 979 5.15 -33.32 -6.77
N LEU A 980 4.90 -34.23 -7.70
CA LEU A 980 4.34 -33.84 -9.01
C LEU A 980 2.96 -33.19 -8.82
N VAL A 981 2.62 -32.24 -9.68
CA VAL A 981 1.34 -31.53 -9.71
C VAL A 981 0.51 -32.08 -10.88
N PRO A 982 -0.53 -32.90 -10.60
CA PRO A 982 -1.46 -33.40 -11.61
C PRO A 982 -2.22 -32.26 -12.30
N GLU A 983 -2.84 -32.54 -13.44
CA GLU A 983 -3.55 -31.50 -14.20
C GLU A 983 -4.85 -31.08 -13.51
N GLU A 984 -5.49 -32.01 -12.79
CA GLU A 984 -6.65 -31.77 -11.93
C GLU A 984 -6.32 -30.88 -10.71
N ALA A 985 -5.03 -30.63 -10.45
CA ALA A 985 -4.56 -29.67 -9.44
C ALA A 985 -4.31 -28.26 -10.00
N ARG A 986 -4.56 -28.03 -11.30
CA ARG A 986 -4.33 -26.75 -12.00
C ARG A 986 -5.58 -25.88 -12.19
N ASP A 987 -6.77 -26.42 -11.89
CA ASP A 987 -8.06 -25.72 -11.93
C ASP A 987 -8.12 -24.55 -10.91
N GLU A 988 -8.50 -23.35 -11.38
CA GLU A 988 -8.61 -22.11 -10.57
C GLU A 988 -9.47 -22.25 -9.30
N SER A 989 -10.42 -23.19 -9.29
CA SER A 989 -11.37 -23.43 -8.20
C SER A 989 -10.88 -24.44 -7.15
N ALA A 990 -9.82 -25.20 -7.42
CA ALA A 990 -9.45 -26.37 -6.62
C ALA A 990 -8.71 -26.03 -5.31
N GLU A 991 -9.15 -26.56 -4.17
CA GLU A 991 -8.41 -26.38 -2.91
C GLU A 991 -7.22 -27.35 -2.80
N VAL A 992 -6.06 -26.93 -3.29
CA VAL A 992 -4.80 -27.68 -3.20
C VAL A 992 -4.13 -27.48 -1.83
N THR A 993 -3.71 -28.57 -1.20
CA THR A 993 -3.06 -28.56 0.14
C THR A 993 -1.96 -29.62 0.26
N VAL A 994 -0.85 -29.27 0.93
CA VAL A 994 0.27 -30.19 1.21
C VAL A 994 0.26 -30.60 2.69
N LYS A 995 0.42 -31.89 2.99
CA LYS A 995 0.31 -32.45 4.36
C LYS A 995 1.32 -33.59 4.59
N VAL A 996 1.64 -33.90 5.84
CA VAL A 996 2.48 -35.06 6.19
C VAL A 996 1.60 -36.31 6.37
N LYS A 997 2.07 -37.47 5.91
CA LYS A 997 1.46 -38.79 6.10
C LYS A 997 2.42 -39.73 6.83
N GLU A 998 1.87 -40.58 7.68
CA GLU A 998 2.62 -41.49 8.55
C GLU A 998 1.73 -42.68 8.91
N ASP A 999 2.26 -43.90 8.88
CA ASP A 999 1.56 -45.14 9.25
C ASP A 999 0.17 -45.27 8.60
N GLY A 1000 0.09 -44.86 7.33
CA GLY A 1000 -1.14 -44.81 6.51
C GLY A 1000 -2.06 -43.61 6.75
N SER A 1001 -1.87 -42.83 7.82
CA SER A 1001 -2.74 -41.72 8.23
C SER A 1001 -2.16 -40.33 7.92
N ILE A 1002 -3.03 -39.37 7.58
CA ILE A 1002 -2.63 -37.96 7.41
C ILE A 1002 -2.42 -37.30 8.79
N VAL A 1003 -1.20 -36.89 9.06
CA VAL A 1003 -0.78 -36.21 10.28
C VAL A 1003 -0.99 -34.71 10.12
N ARG A 1004 -1.94 -34.16 10.87
CA ARG A 1004 -2.50 -32.81 10.64
C ARG A 1004 -1.61 -31.65 11.13
N ASN A 1005 -0.42 -31.52 10.56
CA ASN A 1005 0.47 -30.36 10.70
C ASN A 1005 0.58 -29.62 9.35
N GLY A 1006 0.38 -28.30 9.38
CA GLY A 1006 0.30 -27.48 8.16
C GLY A 1006 -1.09 -27.51 7.50
N LYS A 1007 -1.49 -26.36 6.96
CA LYS A 1007 -2.49 -26.23 5.89
C LYS A 1007 -2.14 -24.99 5.09
N LEU A 1008 -1.29 -25.16 4.09
CA LEU A 1008 -1.21 -24.23 2.98
C LEU A 1008 -2.45 -24.49 2.12
N LYS A 1009 -3.32 -23.49 1.97
CA LYS A 1009 -4.27 -23.46 0.85
C LYS A 1009 -3.55 -22.84 -0.35
N TYR A 1010 -3.59 -23.52 -1.48
CA TYR A 1010 -3.40 -22.92 -2.79
C TYR A 1010 -4.74 -22.93 -3.51
N LEU A 1011 -5.23 -21.74 -3.92
CA LEU A 1011 -5.32 -21.38 -5.34
C LEU A 1011 -5.85 -19.96 -5.56
N SER A 1012 -5.29 -19.31 -6.60
CA SER A 1012 -5.75 -18.13 -7.38
C SER A 1012 -4.53 -17.43 -8.01
N GLU A 1013 -3.57 -16.99 -7.20
CA GLU A 1013 -2.45 -16.12 -7.62
C GLU A 1013 -1.28 -16.81 -8.35
N MET A 1014 -1.28 -18.14 -8.54
CA MET A 1014 -0.07 -18.89 -8.92
C MET A 1014 -0.25 -20.02 -9.96
N LEU A 1015 -1.42 -20.12 -10.60
CA LEU A 1015 -1.60 -20.98 -11.79
C LEU A 1015 -1.85 -20.18 -13.08
N VAL A 1016 -2.05 -18.86 -12.96
CA VAL A 1016 -1.87 -17.86 -14.03
C VAL A 1016 -0.37 -17.58 -14.21
N ALA A 1017 0.41 -18.64 -14.44
CA ALA A 1017 1.88 -18.64 -14.48
C ALA A 1017 2.44 -19.58 -15.56
N GLN A 1018 1.78 -19.57 -16.72
CA GLN A 1018 2.34 -19.92 -18.04
C GLN A 1018 1.86 -18.86 -19.03
#